data_AF-F7V3Z0-F1
#
_entry.id   AF-F7V3Z0-F1
#
_cell.length_a   1.000
_cell.length_b   1.000
_cell.length_c   1.000
_cell.angle_alpha   90.00
_cell.angle_beta   90.00
_cell.angle_gamma   90.00
#
_symmetry.space_group_name_H-M   'P 1'
#
loop_
_entity.id
_entity.type
_entity.pdbx_description
1 polymer ?
#
loop_
_entity_poly.entity_id
_entity_poly.type
_entity_poly.pdbx_seq_one_letter_code
_entity_poly.pdbx_strand_id
1 'polypeptide(L)'
;MKNKKVKLFLVMSMIGALSASQALPVLAADSTSEDDSSVTSTVKIDDTYVHTSGVIRTAAAAKGNGVLKIDDSVIYAEEGDDTDDEYNALVVPMMKRTPFALGIEGTVRATNILGSAQGLYSDSLMVSSGWGVLSTDSGTSYEKNNRKNAIEATNVTAGIGSVEKAKDGKEYTATKTVNGTKYGYTMEGSGYVAYADSGVHDKIEKSKFYSPDYVQIMASSTSSAYYTDSELTSGRIAVMTQQNSGGTISIKDSTVNAEDTAVQIKSGSANNGYTNVVLDNAKVNLDNVKESSNNWGGTLVELIESDDAGNPGVTTYKINDNGDHATYTKSTITASTAALKNQTYTGNIWNNIYNYNQALDVTLDKATLNGTISSSYGYHVNDDGTRMENGTELNCYYGGDYRGQKSDYAKIGALYNVASAQVNNPVNVSLSNGSTWNIQLADKSNGEADACYINDLTVGEGCSIESDKPVTLYVYGKQDIKGTLGANITMKEAEVEGKDTADSGKLGTSTFIGSGTEIHVLAQDSEGTPNSSLASVKLENAVASESIQMEITPADGYSVSSVTSENDAIQVTKNSDNTYTIKDPGKKITENTNIIVKLTASSSGGGQTPGGGPMPGGGDGPMPGGDGGDSQDTDTVDTTEALTPVTSGRVYGDVTISSISYGKNYTATKATADDTINSPSASTNVTSVTLKDRVGRTQTVKASSDSGVLTLAVNGTEENLVKAYQKKTTLKAGTYAIAETAGSQSYSEMAKFGNMGGNTAQYTYRAALTLSNGDILDGETIPQLLSSATYNRTGIKNGTLTSNGAFFNGIIAEASSQDTTFQIKNMKIDYNGDGANDFQGEGAAILACTDVYKADVTGTLKTKLEEKAKELADAKNNLAEAKESADANTKKIADLEAQLNAAQNAISKAKKDLAAAQTSAKKAKAAQKSAEAALKKAQKALKKAKKTKVTVAKAQISSVKAGKKKAAVTVRKVKGASGYQLQYTLKKSFKKSSVKTVRTAKTKVVLKKLKSEKKYYIRVRAYKKSGSKTVYGAYSKVKTVKVK
;
A
#
# COMPACT_ATOMS: atom_id res chain seq x y z
N MET A 1 11.67 34.94 -66.49
CA MET A 1 12.77 34.05 -66.96
C MET A 1 12.72 32.75 -66.18
N LYS A 2 12.57 31.64 -66.91
CA LYS A 2 13.14 30.31 -66.63
C LYS A 2 13.31 29.93 -65.15
N ASN A 3 12.40 29.12 -64.62
CA ASN A 3 12.71 27.72 -64.25
C ASN A 3 11.59 27.12 -63.37
N LYS A 4 10.47 26.78 -64.04
CA LYS A 4 9.96 25.41 -63.92
C LYS A 4 11.15 24.50 -64.25
N LYS A 5 11.84 23.97 -63.24
CA LYS A 5 12.73 22.77 -63.28
C LYS A 5 13.67 22.65 -62.05
N VAL A 6 13.27 23.05 -60.84
CA VAL A 6 13.84 22.48 -59.59
C VAL A 6 12.78 22.42 -58.47
N LYS A 7 11.51 22.19 -58.83
CA LYS A 7 10.47 21.74 -57.88
C LYS A 7 10.57 20.22 -57.62
N LEU A 8 11.66 19.60 -58.07
CA LEU A 8 11.91 18.16 -58.09
C LEU A 8 13.10 17.75 -57.21
N PHE A 9 13.63 18.63 -56.33
CA PHE A 9 14.82 18.26 -55.54
C PHE A 9 14.89 18.73 -54.08
N LEU A 10 13.90 19.44 -53.54
CA LEU A 10 13.89 19.81 -52.10
C LEU A 10 12.55 19.60 -51.38
N VAL A 11 11.69 18.78 -51.98
CA VAL A 11 10.66 18.03 -51.23
C VAL A 11 11.25 16.68 -50.74
N MET A 12 12.50 16.37 -51.13
CA MET A 12 13.23 15.15 -50.78
C MET A 12 14.32 15.34 -49.71
N SER A 13 14.43 16.50 -49.04
CA SER A 13 15.43 16.73 -47.98
C SER A 13 14.85 17.05 -46.59
N MET A 14 13.52 16.96 -46.41
CA MET A 14 12.88 16.96 -45.08
C MET A 14 12.75 15.54 -44.48
N ILE A 15 13.31 14.52 -45.14
CA ILE A 15 13.36 13.12 -44.68
C ILE A 15 14.71 12.80 -43.97
N GLY A 16 15.64 13.75 -43.87
CA GLY A 16 16.94 13.53 -43.22
C GLY A 16 17.15 14.40 -41.98
N ALA A 17 17.37 13.76 -40.82
CA ALA A 17 17.78 14.32 -39.54
C ALA A 17 16.62 14.88 -38.65
N LEU A 18 15.55 14.12 -38.40
CA LEU A 18 15.50 13.06 -37.38
C LEU A 18 16.72 12.12 -37.38
N SER A 19 17.80 12.53 -36.70
CA SER A 19 18.82 11.62 -36.18
C SER A 19 19.83 12.41 -35.33
N ALA A 20 20.20 11.82 -34.20
CA ALA A 20 21.24 12.23 -33.25
C ALA A 20 20.91 13.33 -32.23
N SER A 21 20.05 12.99 -31.27
CA SER A 21 20.22 13.42 -29.87
C SER A 21 20.47 12.17 -29.01
N GLN A 22 21.74 11.91 -28.70
CA GLN A 22 22.23 11.06 -27.61
C GLN A 22 22.97 12.01 -26.65
N ALA A 23 22.97 11.90 -25.33
CA ALA A 23 22.38 10.97 -24.40
C ALA A 23 22.09 11.75 -23.09
N LEU A 24 20.91 11.56 -22.52
CA LEU A 24 20.59 11.93 -21.14
C LEU A 24 20.83 10.67 -20.26
N PRO A 25 21.27 10.83 -19.01
CA PRO A 25 21.57 9.69 -18.16
C PRO A 25 20.28 8.92 -17.87
N VAL A 26 20.36 7.60 -18.08
CA VAL A 26 19.39 6.60 -17.66
C VAL A 26 19.27 6.68 -16.14
N LEU A 27 18.15 7.22 -15.66
CA LEU A 27 17.64 6.90 -14.33
C LEU A 27 16.98 5.53 -14.50
N ALA A 28 17.69 4.50 -14.05
CA ALA A 28 17.13 3.19 -13.84
C ALA A 28 15.96 3.35 -12.86
N ALA A 29 14.81 2.80 -13.23
CA ALA A 29 13.72 2.56 -12.32
C ALA A 29 14.21 1.54 -11.29
N ASP A 30 14.61 2.05 -10.13
CA ASP A 30 14.74 1.27 -8.91
C ASP A 30 13.43 1.51 -8.13
N SER A 31 12.66 0.45 -7.94
CA SER A 31 11.33 0.44 -7.32
C SER A 31 11.42 0.54 -5.79
N THR A 32 12.20 1.48 -5.26
CA THR A 32 12.40 1.67 -3.83
C THR A 32 12.64 3.14 -3.46
N SER A 33 11.62 3.99 -3.62
CA SER A 33 11.45 5.17 -2.76
C SER A 33 9.99 5.61 -2.79
N GLU A 34 9.22 5.09 -1.83
CA GLU A 34 7.94 5.68 -1.46
C GLU A 34 8.21 7.10 -0.94
N ASP A 35 7.69 8.10 -1.65
CA ASP A 35 7.85 9.50 -1.30
C ASP A 35 6.97 9.83 -0.09
N ASP A 36 7.57 10.49 0.88
CA ASP A 36 7.09 10.87 2.22
C ASP A 36 6.01 11.98 2.13
N SER A 37 4.90 11.71 1.42
CA SER A 37 3.79 12.64 1.32
C SER A 37 2.81 12.37 2.47
N SER A 38 2.67 13.32 3.41
CA SER A 38 1.69 13.26 4.49
C SER A 38 0.23 13.50 4.03
N VAL A 39 0.00 13.52 2.72
CA VAL A 39 -1.29 13.89 2.10
C VAL A 39 -2.30 12.77 2.31
N THR A 40 -3.55 13.13 2.55
CA THR A 40 -4.65 12.19 2.82
C THR A 40 -5.83 12.40 1.87
N SER A 41 -6.40 11.31 1.38
CA SER A 41 -7.70 11.32 0.70
C SER A 41 -8.78 10.78 1.63
N THR A 42 -9.66 11.65 2.14
CA THR A 42 -10.74 11.24 3.04
C THR A 42 -12.06 11.10 2.28
N VAL A 43 -12.70 9.94 2.35
CA VAL A 43 -14.09 9.76 1.91
C VAL A 43 -14.98 9.55 3.12
N LYS A 44 -16.04 10.37 3.23
CA LYS A 44 -17.05 10.28 4.30
C LYS A 44 -18.34 9.74 3.73
N ILE A 45 -18.79 8.58 4.21
CA ILE A 45 -20.06 7.94 3.87
C ILE A 45 -21.01 8.14 5.05
N ASP A 46 -22.17 8.73 4.82
CA ASP A 46 -23.12 9.16 5.86
C ASP A 46 -24.55 8.86 5.40
N ASP A 47 -25.40 8.28 6.26
CA ASP A 47 -26.79 7.93 5.96
C ASP A 47 -26.87 7.31 4.55
N THR A 48 -26.21 6.17 4.31
CA THR A 48 -26.06 5.63 2.95
C THR A 48 -26.17 4.11 2.98
N TYR A 49 -26.86 3.55 1.97
CA TYR A 49 -26.93 2.11 1.73
C TYR A 49 -25.99 1.76 0.58
N VAL A 50 -24.95 0.98 0.84
CA VAL A 50 -24.04 0.42 -0.18
C VAL A 50 -24.24 -1.08 -0.20
N HIS A 51 -24.62 -1.60 -1.37
CA HIS A 51 -24.74 -3.02 -1.63
C HIS A 51 -23.87 -3.38 -2.83
N THR A 52 -23.02 -4.38 -2.64
CA THR A 52 -22.29 -5.04 -3.71
C THR A 52 -22.66 -6.51 -3.77
N SER A 53 -22.67 -7.10 -4.96
CA SER A 53 -22.93 -8.51 -5.20
C SER A 53 -21.94 -9.06 -6.24
N GLY A 54 -21.27 -10.17 -5.95
CA GLY A 54 -20.36 -10.86 -6.87
C GLY A 54 -19.01 -11.19 -6.25
N VAL A 55 -18.23 -12.02 -6.94
CA VAL A 55 -16.90 -12.44 -6.49
C VAL A 55 -15.95 -11.25 -6.39
N ILE A 56 -15.31 -11.08 -5.23
CA ILE A 56 -14.33 -10.01 -4.94
C ILE A 56 -14.92 -8.58 -5.09
N ARG A 57 -16.25 -8.43 -5.13
CA ARG A 57 -16.90 -7.13 -5.30
C ARG A 57 -16.98 -6.36 -3.99
N THR A 58 -15.86 -5.76 -3.59
CA THR A 58 -15.75 -5.02 -2.32
C THR A 58 -16.62 -3.75 -2.32
N ALA A 59 -17.31 -3.47 -1.22
CA ALA A 59 -18.18 -2.30 -1.13
C ALA A 59 -17.37 -0.99 -0.98
N ALA A 60 -16.37 -0.96 -0.10
CA ALA A 60 -15.49 0.20 0.06
C ALA A 60 -14.05 -0.18 0.42
N ALA A 61 -13.08 0.46 -0.22
CA ALA A 61 -11.66 0.25 0.07
C ALA A 61 -10.89 1.56 0.27
N ALA A 62 -9.79 1.50 1.02
CA ALA A 62 -8.79 2.56 1.05
C ALA A 62 -7.38 2.00 0.86
N LYS A 63 -6.52 2.76 0.17
CA LYS A 63 -5.11 2.44 -0.01
C LYS A 63 -4.21 3.67 0.07
N GLY A 64 -2.90 3.43 0.21
CA GLY A 64 -1.95 4.51 0.47
C GLY A 64 -2.37 5.26 1.73
N ASN A 65 -2.39 6.59 1.70
CA ASN A 65 -2.81 7.39 2.85
C ASN A 65 -4.32 7.71 2.86
N GLY A 66 -5.13 6.94 2.11
CA GLY A 66 -6.58 7.02 2.09
C GLY A 66 -7.21 6.82 3.48
N VAL A 67 -8.37 7.45 3.69
CA VAL A 67 -9.18 7.35 4.91
C VAL A 67 -10.64 7.13 4.52
N LEU A 68 -11.19 5.98 4.88
CA LEU A 68 -12.64 5.74 4.83
C LEU A 68 -13.25 6.13 6.17
N LYS A 69 -14.25 7.00 6.14
CA LYS A 69 -15.10 7.30 7.30
C LYS A 69 -16.53 6.88 6.98
N ILE A 70 -17.06 5.87 7.67
CA ILE A 70 -18.42 5.38 7.45
C ILE A 70 -19.24 5.63 8.71
N ASP A 71 -20.27 6.44 8.58
CA ASP A 71 -21.13 6.89 9.66
C ASP A 71 -22.61 6.65 9.30
N ASP A 72 -23.42 6.28 10.29
CA ASP A 72 -24.88 6.10 10.15
C ASP A 72 -25.31 5.36 8.87
N SER A 73 -24.57 4.32 8.45
CA SER A 73 -24.73 3.71 7.11
C SER A 73 -24.98 2.21 7.20
N VAL A 74 -25.45 1.64 6.09
CA VAL A 74 -25.53 0.18 5.87
C VAL A 74 -24.58 -0.17 4.73
N ILE A 75 -23.56 -0.97 5.02
CA ILE A 75 -22.62 -1.52 4.03
C ILE A 75 -22.86 -3.02 3.96
N TYR A 76 -23.18 -3.53 2.78
CA TYR A 76 -23.42 -4.94 2.56
C TYR A 76 -22.68 -5.42 1.32
N ALA A 77 -21.78 -6.39 1.48
CA ALA A 77 -21.19 -7.12 0.36
C ALA A 77 -21.73 -8.54 0.33
N GLU A 78 -22.23 -8.94 -0.82
CA GLU A 78 -22.91 -10.20 -1.06
C GLU A 78 -22.14 -11.01 -2.11
N GLU A 79 -22.11 -12.31 -1.91
CA GLU A 79 -21.53 -13.23 -2.88
C GLU A 79 -22.52 -13.50 -4.00
N GLY A 80 -22.03 -13.46 -5.24
CA GLY A 80 -22.86 -13.71 -6.41
C GLY A 80 -23.21 -15.18 -6.58
N ASP A 81 -24.29 -15.45 -7.32
CA ASP A 81 -24.67 -16.81 -7.76
C ASP A 81 -23.89 -17.24 -9.01
N ASP A 82 -22.57 -17.06 -9.01
CA ASP A 82 -21.71 -17.41 -10.13
C ASP A 82 -21.64 -18.93 -10.30
N THR A 83 -21.88 -19.43 -11.51
CA THR A 83 -21.64 -20.84 -11.84
C THR A 83 -20.14 -21.19 -11.73
N ASP A 84 -19.79 -22.47 -11.59
CA ASP A 84 -18.38 -22.89 -11.62
C ASP A 84 -17.66 -22.41 -12.89
N ASP A 85 -18.33 -22.43 -14.05
CA ASP A 85 -17.76 -21.91 -15.30
C ASP A 85 -17.54 -20.39 -15.25
N GLU A 86 -18.47 -19.62 -14.67
CA GLU A 86 -18.33 -18.17 -14.49
C GLU A 86 -17.20 -17.85 -13.49
N TYR A 87 -17.18 -18.52 -12.32
CA TYR A 87 -16.14 -18.38 -11.30
C TYR A 87 -14.75 -18.79 -11.81
N ASN A 88 -14.65 -19.91 -12.53
CA ASN A 88 -13.40 -20.40 -13.12
C ASN A 88 -12.92 -19.51 -14.27
N ALA A 89 -13.84 -18.89 -15.03
CA ALA A 89 -13.50 -17.95 -16.08
C ALA A 89 -12.92 -16.63 -15.54
N LEU A 90 -13.22 -16.24 -14.30
CA LEU A 90 -12.52 -15.14 -13.64
C LEU A 90 -11.02 -15.47 -13.62
N VAL A 91 -10.14 -14.55 -13.97
CA VAL A 91 -8.73 -14.67 -13.58
C VAL A 91 -8.39 -13.37 -12.92
N VAL A 92 -8.12 -13.49 -11.63
CA VAL A 92 -7.79 -12.37 -10.78
C VAL A 92 -6.33 -12.50 -10.42
N PRO A 93 -5.59 -11.38 -10.33
CA PRO A 93 -4.16 -11.41 -10.06
C PRO A 93 -3.82 -11.93 -8.64
N MET A 94 -4.80 -12.12 -7.75
CA MET A 94 -4.64 -12.61 -6.38
C MET A 94 -5.72 -13.64 -5.98
N MET A 95 -6.17 -13.67 -4.72
CA MET A 95 -7.08 -14.69 -4.20
C MET A 95 -8.54 -14.40 -4.60
N LYS A 96 -9.23 -15.36 -5.23
CA LYS A 96 -10.70 -15.31 -5.44
C LYS A 96 -11.51 -15.71 -4.21
N ARG A 97 -10.84 -16.41 -3.30
CA ARG A 97 -11.43 -17.10 -2.17
C ARG A 97 -10.46 -17.09 -1.00
N THR A 98 -11.01 -17.19 0.20
CA THR A 98 -10.25 -17.46 1.42
C THR A 98 -9.27 -18.63 1.26
N PRO A 99 -8.08 -18.56 1.86
CA PRO A 99 -7.23 -19.72 2.06
C PRO A 99 -7.93 -20.77 2.94
N PHE A 100 -7.82 -22.05 2.56
CA PHE A 100 -8.32 -23.17 3.36
C PHE A 100 -7.70 -23.20 4.77
N ALA A 101 -6.45 -22.77 4.89
CA ALA A 101 -5.69 -22.64 6.14
C ALA A 101 -6.38 -21.81 7.23
N LEU A 102 -7.25 -20.88 6.84
CA LEU A 102 -7.99 -20.04 7.79
C LEU A 102 -9.21 -20.72 8.38
N GLY A 103 -9.58 -21.92 7.90
CA GLY A 103 -10.76 -22.63 8.37
C GLY A 103 -12.06 -21.86 8.14
N ILE A 104 -12.17 -21.15 6.99
CA ILE A 104 -13.35 -20.40 6.54
C ILE A 104 -13.54 -20.52 5.03
N GLU A 105 -14.75 -20.19 4.59
CA GLU A 105 -15.10 -20.05 3.18
C GLU A 105 -15.59 -18.63 2.86
N GLY A 106 -15.48 -18.23 1.61
CA GLY A 106 -16.01 -16.97 1.12
C GLY A 106 -15.14 -16.32 0.05
N THR A 107 -15.74 -15.38 -0.68
CA THR A 107 -15.21 -14.78 -1.91
C THR A 107 -15.33 -13.25 -1.93
N VAL A 108 -16.03 -12.65 -0.97
CA VAL A 108 -16.27 -11.21 -0.93
C VAL A 108 -16.01 -10.62 0.46
N ARG A 109 -15.41 -9.42 0.48
CA ARG A 109 -15.20 -8.56 1.66
C ARG A 109 -16.08 -7.33 1.60
N ALA A 110 -16.55 -6.83 2.75
CA ALA A 110 -17.31 -5.58 2.78
C ALA A 110 -16.38 -4.36 2.67
N THR A 111 -15.31 -4.33 3.47
CA THR A 111 -14.30 -3.28 3.41
C THR A 111 -12.88 -3.83 3.47
N ASN A 112 -11.94 -3.14 2.81
CA ASN A 112 -10.52 -3.45 2.90
C ASN A 112 -9.64 -2.19 3.04
N ILE A 113 -8.80 -2.18 4.08
CA ILE A 113 -7.88 -1.09 4.42
C ILE A 113 -6.45 -1.55 4.12
N LEU A 114 -5.85 -0.97 3.09
CA LEU A 114 -4.60 -1.42 2.49
C LEU A 114 -3.43 -0.52 2.85
N GLY A 115 -2.30 -1.11 3.25
CA GLY A 115 -1.07 -0.36 3.46
C GLY A 115 -1.18 0.60 4.64
N SER A 116 -0.92 1.88 4.39
CA SER A 116 -0.92 2.93 5.41
C SER A 116 -2.30 3.58 5.64
N ALA A 117 -3.34 3.03 5.00
CA ALA A 117 -4.71 3.54 5.01
C ALA A 117 -5.38 3.42 6.39
N GLN A 118 -6.57 4.00 6.53
CA GLN A 118 -7.35 3.94 7.77
C GLN A 118 -8.85 3.80 7.51
N GLY A 119 -9.50 2.93 8.29
CA GLY A 119 -10.95 2.80 8.40
C GLY A 119 -11.45 3.38 9.71
N LEU A 120 -12.38 4.33 9.64
CA LEU A 120 -13.06 4.92 10.79
C LEU A 120 -14.56 4.66 10.64
N TYR A 121 -15.12 3.87 11.55
CA TYR A 121 -16.50 3.38 11.43
C TYR A 121 -17.30 3.77 12.66
N SER A 122 -18.49 4.35 12.46
CA SER A 122 -19.38 4.72 13.54
C SER A 122 -20.84 4.48 13.21
N ASP A 123 -21.62 4.11 14.22
CA ASP A 123 -23.09 4.08 14.17
C ASP A 123 -23.67 3.30 12.97
N SER A 124 -22.95 2.32 12.43
CA SER A 124 -23.26 1.69 11.14
C SER A 124 -23.54 0.19 11.27
N LEU A 125 -24.26 -0.36 10.30
CA LEU A 125 -24.42 -1.81 10.09
C LEU A 125 -23.53 -2.23 8.92
N MET A 126 -22.56 -3.10 9.15
CA MET A 126 -21.59 -3.53 8.15
C MET A 126 -21.61 -5.05 8.00
N VAL A 127 -21.84 -5.58 6.81
CA VAL A 127 -22.08 -7.00 6.60
C VAL A 127 -21.36 -7.49 5.35
N SER A 128 -20.76 -8.67 5.45
CA SER A 128 -20.32 -9.46 4.28
C SER A 128 -21.05 -10.81 4.33
N SER A 129 -21.53 -11.35 3.21
CA SER A 129 -22.05 -12.73 3.22
C SER A 129 -20.93 -13.78 3.18
N GLY A 130 -19.74 -13.37 2.74
CA GLY A 130 -18.51 -14.14 2.80
C GLY A 130 -17.54 -13.57 3.82
N TRP A 131 -16.25 -13.78 3.59
CA TRP A 131 -15.21 -13.40 4.53
C TRP A 131 -14.92 -11.89 4.63
N GLY A 132 -14.67 -11.39 5.84
CA GLY A 132 -14.07 -10.07 6.05
C GLY A 132 -15.00 -8.89 5.88
N VAL A 133 -15.53 -8.41 7.01
CA VAL A 133 -16.30 -7.17 7.04
C VAL A 133 -15.37 -5.96 7.13
N LEU A 134 -14.48 -5.97 8.12
CA LEU A 134 -13.51 -4.93 8.46
C LEU A 134 -12.10 -5.51 8.27
N SER A 135 -11.66 -5.63 7.02
CA SER A 135 -10.36 -6.24 6.71
C SER A 135 -9.24 -5.21 6.60
N THR A 136 -8.03 -5.62 6.97
CA THR A 136 -6.77 -4.93 6.63
C THR A 136 -5.87 -5.86 5.82
N ASP A 137 -5.03 -5.32 4.94
CA ASP A 137 -3.96 -6.10 4.30
C ASP A 137 -2.70 -5.26 4.11
N SER A 138 -1.53 -5.91 4.25
CA SER A 138 -0.22 -5.28 4.04
C SER A 138 -0.02 -4.02 4.90
N GLY A 139 -0.60 -4.04 6.10
CA GLY A 139 -0.73 -2.89 6.96
C GLY A 139 0.60 -2.26 7.38
N THR A 140 0.74 -0.95 7.19
CA THR A 140 1.92 -0.14 7.59
C THR A 140 1.52 1.18 8.26
N SER A 141 0.24 1.34 8.61
CA SER A 141 -0.34 2.58 9.14
C SER A 141 0.33 3.06 10.43
N TYR A 142 0.75 2.13 11.28
CA TYR A 142 1.45 2.39 12.54
C TYR A 142 2.82 3.05 12.32
N GLU A 143 3.61 2.55 11.36
CA GLU A 143 4.98 3.01 11.11
C GLU A 143 5.04 4.28 10.25
N LYS A 144 4.16 4.41 9.25
CA LYS A 144 4.29 5.43 8.20
C LYS A 144 3.46 6.70 8.44
N ASN A 145 2.38 6.64 9.20
CA ASN A 145 1.40 7.75 9.26
C ASN A 145 1.11 8.31 10.66
N ASN A 146 1.84 7.88 11.70
CA ASN A 146 1.52 8.18 13.11
C ASN A 146 0.05 7.84 13.48
N ARG A 147 -0.62 7.00 12.70
CA ARG A 147 -1.98 6.53 12.99
C ARG A 147 -1.84 5.35 13.93
N LYS A 148 -2.39 5.46 15.14
CA LYS A 148 -2.23 4.42 16.15
C LYS A 148 -2.95 3.12 15.75
N ASN A 149 -4.04 3.23 15.01
CA ASN A 149 -4.90 2.09 14.63
C ASN A 149 -5.26 2.17 13.13
N ALA A 150 -5.25 1.02 12.44
CA ALA A 150 -5.74 0.87 11.07
C ALA A 150 -7.27 0.91 11.03
N ILE A 151 -7.94 0.23 11.96
CA ILE A 151 -9.38 0.30 12.16
C ILE A 151 -9.70 0.96 13.50
N GLU A 152 -10.62 1.92 13.47
CA GLU A 152 -11.33 2.39 14.67
C GLU A 152 -12.83 2.25 14.44
N ALA A 153 -13.50 1.40 15.21
CA ALA A 153 -14.95 1.22 15.15
C ALA A 153 -15.61 1.61 16.47
N THR A 154 -16.67 2.41 16.43
CA THR A 154 -17.43 2.83 17.62
C THR A 154 -18.93 2.72 17.39
N ASN A 155 -19.65 1.99 18.25
CA ASN A 155 -21.09 1.76 18.09
C ASN A 155 -21.47 1.14 16.73
N VAL A 156 -20.62 0.25 16.22
CA VAL A 156 -20.83 -0.45 14.95
C VAL A 156 -21.44 -1.81 15.24
N THR A 157 -22.44 -2.20 14.45
CA THR A 157 -22.84 -3.61 14.34
C THR A 157 -22.23 -4.18 13.08
N ALA A 158 -21.38 -5.20 13.20
CA ALA A 158 -20.76 -5.83 12.04
C ALA A 158 -20.93 -7.35 12.07
N GLY A 159 -21.03 -8.00 10.92
CA GLY A 159 -21.07 -9.45 10.93
C GLY A 159 -21.14 -10.15 9.58
N ILE A 160 -21.04 -11.47 9.63
CA ILE A 160 -21.17 -12.33 8.45
C ILE A 160 -22.64 -12.73 8.28
N GLY A 161 -23.18 -12.60 7.06
CA GLY A 161 -24.52 -13.06 6.72
C GLY A 161 -25.23 -12.17 5.68
N SER A 162 -26.55 -12.06 5.79
CA SER A 162 -27.38 -11.36 4.80
C SER A 162 -28.03 -10.10 5.34
N VAL A 163 -28.22 -9.13 4.45
CA VAL A 163 -28.99 -7.91 4.71
C VAL A 163 -30.16 -7.83 3.74
N GLU A 164 -31.35 -7.60 4.26
CA GLU A 164 -32.53 -7.32 3.45
C GLU A 164 -33.31 -6.12 4.01
N LYS A 165 -34.27 -5.62 3.23
CA LYS A 165 -35.27 -4.70 3.79
C LYS A 165 -36.05 -5.44 4.88
N ALA A 166 -36.13 -4.84 6.06
CA ALA A 166 -36.75 -5.46 7.21
C ALA A 166 -38.24 -5.76 6.94
N LYS A 167 -38.66 -6.98 7.25
CA LYS A 167 -40.04 -7.45 7.12
C LYS A 167 -40.74 -7.47 8.47
N ASP A 168 -42.02 -7.09 8.50
CA ASP A 168 -42.82 -7.13 9.72
C ASP A 168 -42.94 -8.56 10.25
N GLY A 169 -42.66 -8.75 11.54
CA GLY A 169 -42.74 -10.04 12.23
C GLY A 169 -41.57 -11.00 11.99
N LYS A 170 -40.56 -10.63 11.18
CA LYS A 170 -39.29 -11.38 11.10
C LYS A 170 -38.32 -10.88 12.17
N GLU A 171 -37.75 -11.81 12.93
CA GLU A 171 -36.64 -11.53 13.84
C GLU A 171 -35.33 -11.40 13.06
N TYR A 172 -34.50 -10.45 13.47
CA TYR A 172 -33.20 -10.15 12.86
C TYR A 172 -32.15 -10.08 13.96
N THR A 173 -30.91 -10.46 13.65
CA THR A 173 -29.76 -10.28 14.54
C THR A 173 -29.60 -8.81 14.91
N ALA A 174 -29.73 -7.93 13.93
CA ALA A 174 -29.78 -6.48 14.14
C ALA A 174 -30.61 -5.79 13.06
N THR A 175 -31.03 -4.55 13.34
CA THR A 175 -31.68 -3.70 12.33
C THR A 175 -31.08 -2.31 12.34
N LYS A 176 -31.00 -1.67 11.18
CA LYS A 176 -30.54 -0.30 11.00
C LYS A 176 -31.43 0.43 10.01
N THR A 177 -31.78 1.67 10.31
CA THR A 177 -32.52 2.52 9.36
C THR A 177 -31.57 3.51 8.75
N VAL A 178 -31.51 3.55 7.41
CA VAL A 178 -30.75 4.52 6.62
C VAL A 178 -31.59 4.89 5.40
N ASN A 179 -31.51 6.13 4.93
CA ASN A 179 -32.32 6.66 3.83
C ASN A 179 -33.82 6.43 4.00
N GLY A 180 -34.30 6.46 5.25
CA GLY A 180 -35.69 6.16 5.59
C GLY A 180 -36.13 4.70 5.37
N THR A 181 -35.21 3.79 5.03
CA THR A 181 -35.48 2.36 4.88
C THR A 181 -34.88 1.60 6.05
N LYS A 182 -35.68 0.77 6.71
CA LYS A 182 -35.22 -0.15 7.76
C LYS A 182 -34.69 -1.42 7.11
N TYR A 183 -33.44 -1.76 7.41
CA TYR A 183 -32.77 -2.98 6.98
C TYR A 183 -32.61 -3.93 8.17
N GLY A 184 -32.73 -5.23 7.90
CA GLY A 184 -32.50 -6.30 8.86
C GLY A 184 -31.33 -7.17 8.43
N TYR A 185 -30.43 -7.43 9.38
CA TYR A 185 -29.28 -8.32 9.24
C TYR A 185 -29.57 -9.67 9.90
N THR A 186 -29.23 -10.76 9.23
CA THR A 186 -29.31 -12.14 9.75
C THR A 186 -27.92 -12.76 9.69
N MET A 187 -27.42 -13.26 10.82
CA MET A 187 -26.14 -13.98 10.88
C MET A 187 -26.26 -15.36 10.23
N GLU A 188 -25.41 -15.62 9.24
CA GLU A 188 -25.29 -16.89 8.50
C GLU A 188 -24.01 -16.88 7.65
N GLY A 189 -23.71 -17.95 6.91
CA GLY A 189 -22.56 -18.02 6.02
C GLY A 189 -21.27 -18.49 6.71
N SER A 190 -20.12 -18.06 6.19
CA SER A 190 -18.79 -18.36 6.74
C SER A 190 -17.85 -17.16 6.58
N GLY A 191 -16.99 -16.91 7.56
CA GLY A 191 -16.01 -15.83 7.49
C GLY A 191 -15.58 -15.22 8.82
N TYR A 192 -14.87 -14.09 8.74
CA TYR A 192 -14.48 -13.29 9.90
C TYR A 192 -15.03 -11.87 9.86
N VAL A 193 -15.25 -11.24 11.03
CA VAL A 193 -15.68 -9.84 11.09
C VAL A 193 -14.50 -8.89 10.88
N ALA A 194 -13.44 -8.98 11.69
CA ALA A 194 -12.30 -8.08 11.66
C ALA A 194 -10.97 -8.82 11.47
N TYR A 195 -10.02 -8.18 10.77
CA TYR A 195 -8.70 -8.75 10.46
C TYR A 195 -7.60 -7.72 10.57
N ALA A 196 -6.62 -7.98 11.44
CA ALA A 196 -5.44 -7.14 11.65
C ALA A 196 -4.20 -7.85 11.11
N ASP A 197 -3.55 -7.27 10.10
CA ASP A 197 -2.38 -7.84 9.43
C ASP A 197 -1.14 -6.97 9.48
N SER A 198 0.03 -7.61 9.39
CA SER A 198 1.32 -6.97 9.17
C SER A 198 1.70 -5.94 10.25
N GLY A 199 1.23 -6.12 11.49
CA GLY A 199 1.61 -5.27 12.63
C GLY A 199 0.66 -4.11 12.89
N VAL A 200 -0.49 -4.04 12.23
CA VAL A 200 -1.49 -2.99 12.51
C VAL A 200 -2.30 -3.27 13.76
N HIS A 201 -2.87 -2.21 14.30
CA HIS A 201 -3.72 -2.27 15.47
C HIS A 201 -5.17 -1.90 15.13
N ASP A 202 -6.11 -2.64 15.69
CA ASP A 202 -7.54 -2.35 15.59
C ASP A 202 -8.10 -1.92 16.96
N LYS A 203 -8.93 -0.89 16.97
CA LYS A 203 -9.58 -0.37 18.19
C LYS A 203 -11.10 -0.38 18.03
N ILE A 204 -11.76 -1.20 18.84
CA ILE A 204 -13.20 -1.45 18.76
C ILE A 204 -13.86 -1.07 20.09
N GLU A 205 -14.82 -0.16 20.04
CA GLU A 205 -15.51 0.36 21.23
C GLU A 205 -17.03 0.27 21.06
N LYS A 206 -17.76 -0.16 22.09
CA LYS A 206 -19.24 -0.14 22.12
C LYS A 206 -19.90 -0.86 20.94
N SER A 207 -19.22 -1.83 20.33
CA SER A 207 -19.61 -2.42 19.05
C SER A 207 -20.04 -3.87 19.24
N LYS A 208 -20.81 -4.39 18.28
CA LYS A 208 -21.37 -5.74 18.32
C LYS A 208 -21.01 -6.51 17.06
N PHE A 209 -20.14 -7.51 17.19
CA PHE A 209 -19.62 -8.29 16.08
C PHE A 209 -20.15 -9.72 16.11
N TYR A 210 -20.65 -10.20 14.97
CA TYR A 210 -21.34 -11.48 14.83
C TYR A 210 -20.75 -12.30 13.67
N SER A 211 -20.29 -13.52 13.94
CA SER A 211 -19.79 -14.42 12.90
C SER A 211 -20.12 -15.88 13.18
N PRO A 212 -20.39 -16.70 12.15
CA PRO A 212 -20.41 -18.15 12.29
C PRO A 212 -19.04 -18.76 12.65
N ASP A 213 -17.92 -18.18 12.19
CA ASP A 213 -16.59 -18.78 12.39
C ASP A 213 -15.67 -17.99 13.32
N TYR A 214 -15.30 -16.76 12.93
CA TYR A 214 -14.37 -15.92 13.67
C TYR A 214 -14.88 -14.49 13.84
N VAL A 215 -14.71 -13.89 15.02
CA VAL A 215 -14.93 -12.45 15.16
C VAL A 215 -13.69 -11.68 14.74
N GLN A 216 -12.53 -12.03 15.30
CA GLN A 216 -11.25 -11.40 15.01
C GLN A 216 -10.23 -12.43 14.53
N ILE A 217 -9.52 -12.10 13.48
CA ILE A 217 -8.24 -12.75 13.15
C ILE A 217 -7.12 -11.73 13.29
N MET A 218 -6.01 -12.13 13.89
CA MET A 218 -4.77 -11.36 13.92
C MET A 218 -3.68 -12.16 13.22
N ALA A 219 -3.00 -11.53 12.26
CA ALA A 219 -1.98 -12.19 11.48
C ALA A 219 -0.69 -11.38 11.38
N SER A 220 0.45 -12.08 11.41
CA SER A 220 1.80 -11.57 11.16
C SER A 220 2.30 -10.47 12.10
N SER A 221 3.62 -10.38 12.32
CA SER A 221 4.25 -9.26 13.05
C SER A 221 3.60 -9.05 14.44
N THR A 222 3.43 -7.81 14.89
CA THR A 222 2.87 -7.45 16.20
C THR A 222 1.41 -6.99 16.14
N SER A 223 0.64 -7.53 15.19
CA SER A 223 -0.77 -7.17 14.99
C SER A 223 -1.55 -7.26 16.30
N SER A 224 -2.43 -6.29 16.56
CA SER A 224 -3.13 -6.17 17.85
C SER A 224 -4.58 -5.74 17.67
N ALA A 225 -5.45 -6.15 18.59
CA ALA A 225 -6.85 -5.71 18.62
C ALA A 225 -7.30 -5.39 20.05
N TYR A 226 -8.03 -4.29 20.20
CA TYR A 226 -8.47 -3.77 21.50
C TYR A 226 -9.97 -3.55 21.50
N TYR A 227 -10.69 -4.36 22.27
CA TYR A 227 -12.14 -4.30 22.46
C TYR A 227 -12.48 -3.68 23.81
N THR A 228 -13.40 -2.71 23.83
CA THR A 228 -13.92 -2.10 25.07
C THR A 228 -15.44 -1.92 24.98
N ASP A 229 -16.18 -2.24 26.05
CA ASP A 229 -17.64 -2.14 26.11
C ASP A 229 -18.37 -2.83 24.93
N SER A 230 -17.80 -3.89 24.36
CA SER A 230 -18.24 -4.49 23.10
C SER A 230 -18.79 -5.92 23.28
N GLU A 231 -19.42 -6.46 22.24
CA GLU A 231 -19.98 -7.81 22.18
C GLU A 231 -19.36 -8.55 20.99
N LEU A 232 -18.70 -9.68 21.23
CA LEU A 232 -18.13 -10.55 20.22
C LEU A 232 -18.91 -11.87 20.26
N THR A 233 -19.59 -12.24 19.19
CA THR A 233 -20.34 -13.49 19.10
C THR A 233 -19.84 -14.32 17.93
N SER A 234 -19.32 -15.50 18.23
CA SER A 234 -18.83 -16.48 17.25
C SER A 234 -19.56 -17.82 17.40
N GLY A 235 -19.94 -18.42 16.28
CA GLY A 235 -20.44 -19.80 16.22
C GLY A 235 -19.34 -20.86 16.37
N ARG A 236 -18.06 -20.46 16.41
CA ARG A 236 -16.90 -21.34 16.64
C ARG A 236 -15.89 -20.67 17.55
N ILE A 237 -14.88 -20.02 16.98
CA ILE A 237 -13.74 -19.44 17.70
C ILE A 237 -13.89 -17.92 17.68
N ALA A 238 -13.90 -17.22 18.82
CA ALA A 238 -14.08 -15.77 18.78
C ALA A 238 -12.86 -15.04 18.22
N VAL A 239 -11.65 -15.38 18.69
CA VAL A 239 -10.40 -14.78 18.22
C VAL A 239 -9.41 -15.87 17.81
N MET A 240 -8.83 -15.74 16.63
CA MET A 240 -7.73 -16.59 16.16
C MET A 240 -6.50 -15.73 15.85
N THR A 241 -5.31 -16.23 16.19
CA THR A 241 -4.04 -15.61 15.77
C THR A 241 -3.17 -16.58 15.01
N GLN A 242 -2.53 -16.12 13.94
CA GLN A 242 -1.65 -16.93 13.09
C GLN A 242 -0.45 -16.09 12.66
N GLN A 243 0.77 -16.62 12.75
CA GLN A 243 2.01 -15.93 12.35
C GLN A 243 2.31 -14.62 13.11
N ASN A 244 1.49 -14.28 14.11
CA ASN A 244 1.77 -13.21 15.04
C ASN A 244 3.08 -13.47 15.76
N SER A 245 4.05 -12.57 15.64
CA SER A 245 5.31 -12.58 16.39
C SER A 245 5.25 -11.55 17.54
N GLY A 246 4.15 -11.57 18.30
CA GLY A 246 3.83 -10.64 19.37
C GLY A 246 2.44 -10.02 19.21
N GLY A 247 2.30 -8.76 19.62
CA GLY A 247 1.02 -8.05 19.62
C GLY A 247 0.13 -8.42 20.82
N THR A 248 -1.09 -7.88 20.84
CA THR A 248 -2.03 -8.08 21.95
C THR A 248 -3.47 -8.13 21.46
N ILE A 249 -4.20 -9.15 21.89
CA ILE A 249 -5.66 -9.13 21.94
C ILE A 249 -6.09 -8.73 23.36
N SER A 250 -6.79 -7.60 23.48
CA SER A 250 -7.30 -7.08 24.74
C SER A 250 -8.81 -6.93 24.67
N ILE A 251 -9.52 -7.63 25.55
CA ILE A 251 -10.98 -7.60 25.65
C ILE A 251 -11.34 -7.10 27.04
N LYS A 252 -11.86 -5.88 27.10
CA LYS A 252 -12.12 -5.18 28.36
C LYS A 252 -13.59 -4.78 28.49
N ASP A 253 -14.19 -5.01 29.66
CA ASP A 253 -15.59 -4.60 29.95
C ASP A 253 -16.58 -5.07 28.87
N SER A 254 -16.27 -6.19 28.20
CA SER A 254 -16.92 -6.66 26.98
C SER A 254 -17.47 -8.07 27.18
N THR A 255 -18.39 -8.50 26.31
CA THR A 255 -18.92 -9.87 26.30
C THR A 255 -18.35 -10.64 25.12
N VAL A 256 -17.89 -11.87 25.37
CA VAL A 256 -17.52 -12.83 24.33
C VAL A 256 -18.48 -14.01 24.43
N ASN A 257 -19.17 -14.34 23.35
CA ASN A 257 -19.94 -15.56 23.17
C ASN A 257 -19.20 -16.39 22.11
N ALA A 258 -18.73 -17.57 22.47
CA ALA A 258 -18.07 -18.49 21.53
C ALA A 258 -18.56 -19.91 21.80
N GLU A 259 -18.83 -20.69 20.75
CA GLU A 259 -19.24 -22.09 20.94
C GLU A 259 -18.05 -23.00 21.27
N ASP A 260 -16.87 -22.74 20.67
CA ASP A 260 -15.69 -23.60 20.84
C ASP A 260 -14.64 -22.97 21.78
N THR A 261 -14.00 -21.89 21.29
CA THR A 261 -12.83 -21.27 21.92
C THR A 261 -12.94 -19.75 21.91
N ALA A 262 -12.70 -19.09 23.05
CA ALA A 262 -12.68 -17.63 23.08
C ALA A 262 -11.43 -17.05 22.38
N VAL A 263 -10.23 -17.56 22.65
CA VAL A 263 -8.99 -17.14 21.99
C VAL A 263 -8.10 -18.34 21.64
N GLN A 264 -7.82 -18.54 20.36
CA GLN A 264 -6.91 -19.56 19.85
C GLN A 264 -5.65 -18.92 19.25
N ILE A 265 -4.48 -19.37 19.70
CA ILE A 265 -3.18 -18.88 19.26
C ILE A 265 -2.51 -20.01 18.48
N LYS A 266 -2.33 -19.88 17.17
CA LYS A 266 -1.62 -20.86 16.34
C LYS A 266 -0.11 -20.57 16.35
N SER A 267 0.69 -21.56 16.75
CA SER A 267 2.15 -21.52 16.80
C SER A 267 2.75 -22.91 16.52
N GLY A 268 4.06 -23.07 16.30
CA GLY A 268 4.70 -24.36 16.00
C GLY A 268 5.54 -24.35 14.72
N SER A 269 5.81 -25.52 14.14
CA SER A 269 6.82 -25.65 13.04
C SER A 269 6.50 -24.87 11.77
N ALA A 270 5.22 -24.69 11.46
CA ALA A 270 4.79 -23.88 10.32
C ALA A 270 4.77 -22.37 10.63
N ASN A 271 4.86 -21.99 11.91
CA ASN A 271 4.55 -20.65 12.41
C ASN A 271 5.11 -20.46 13.83
N ASN A 272 6.27 -19.80 14.00
CA ASN A 272 6.89 -19.59 15.32
C ASN A 272 6.27 -18.40 16.10
N GLY A 273 4.96 -18.25 16.02
CA GLY A 273 4.23 -17.11 16.56
C GLY A 273 4.01 -17.13 18.08
N TYR A 274 3.76 -15.97 18.67
CA TYR A 274 3.29 -15.81 20.05
C TYR A 274 2.38 -14.59 20.16
N THR A 275 1.45 -14.57 21.11
CA THR A 275 0.52 -13.45 21.33
C THR A 275 0.24 -13.23 22.81
N ASN A 276 -0.03 -11.98 23.18
CA ASN A 276 -0.52 -11.63 24.52
C ASN A 276 -2.05 -11.52 24.54
N VAL A 277 -2.67 -12.25 25.47
CA VAL A 277 -4.12 -12.24 25.68
C VAL A 277 -4.44 -11.53 26.99
N VAL A 278 -5.35 -10.56 26.94
CA VAL A 278 -5.85 -9.84 28.11
C VAL A 278 -7.37 -9.89 28.13
N LEU A 279 -7.93 -10.59 29.12
CA LEU A 279 -9.35 -10.54 29.46
C LEU A 279 -9.47 -9.74 30.75
N ASP A 280 -10.07 -8.55 30.69
CA ASP A 280 -10.18 -7.64 31.85
C ASP A 280 -11.63 -7.24 32.09
N ASN A 281 -12.23 -7.77 33.15
CA ASN A 281 -13.67 -7.62 33.41
C ASN A 281 -14.55 -8.07 32.22
N ALA A 282 -14.03 -8.94 31.36
CA ALA A 282 -14.76 -9.50 30.22
C ALA A 282 -15.66 -10.64 30.67
N LYS A 283 -16.92 -10.65 30.22
CA LYS A 283 -17.85 -11.76 30.40
C LYS A 283 -17.68 -12.74 29.24
N VAL A 284 -17.11 -13.91 29.51
CA VAL A 284 -16.97 -14.95 28.49
C VAL A 284 -18.04 -16.02 28.71
N ASN A 285 -18.90 -16.20 27.72
CA ASN A 285 -19.87 -17.26 27.63
C ASN A 285 -19.35 -18.24 26.58
N LEU A 286 -18.80 -19.35 27.06
CA LEU A 286 -18.54 -20.50 26.23
C LEU A 286 -19.84 -21.29 26.31
N ASP A 287 -20.65 -21.24 25.25
CA ASP A 287 -21.94 -21.91 25.25
C ASP A 287 -21.67 -23.40 25.47
N ASN A 288 -21.85 -23.86 26.70
CA ASN A 288 -21.96 -25.28 26.99
C ASN A 288 -23.19 -25.76 26.22
N VAL A 289 -22.94 -26.23 25.00
CA VAL A 289 -23.43 -27.49 24.48
C VAL A 289 -24.81 -27.80 25.04
N LYS A 290 -25.88 -27.67 24.23
CA LYS A 290 -27.04 -28.56 24.38
C LYS A 290 -26.47 -29.92 24.75
N GLU A 291 -26.75 -30.44 25.95
CA GLU A 291 -26.00 -31.43 26.75
C GLU A 291 -25.51 -32.76 26.07
N SER A 292 -25.24 -32.78 24.76
CA SER A 292 -24.94 -33.97 23.99
C SER A 292 -24.37 -33.73 22.57
N SER A 293 -23.93 -32.52 22.14
CA SER A 293 -23.61 -32.31 20.70
C SER A 293 -22.35 -31.53 20.31
N ASN A 294 -21.59 -30.92 21.21
CA ASN A 294 -20.30 -30.31 20.87
C ASN A 294 -19.23 -30.92 21.77
N ASN A 295 -18.45 -31.83 21.19
CA ASN A 295 -17.33 -32.49 21.88
C ASN A 295 -16.09 -31.58 21.97
N TRP A 296 -16.14 -30.36 21.41
CA TRP A 296 -15.01 -29.48 21.10
C TRP A 296 -14.94 -28.20 21.97
N GLY A 297 -16.05 -27.82 22.62
CA GLY A 297 -16.20 -26.51 23.25
C GLY A 297 -15.79 -26.41 24.73
N GLY A 298 -15.60 -25.17 25.19
CA GLY A 298 -15.31 -24.85 26.60
C GLY A 298 -13.90 -24.32 26.86
N THR A 299 -13.20 -23.83 25.83
CA THR A 299 -11.84 -23.29 25.96
C THR A 299 -11.83 -21.75 26.02
N LEU A 300 -11.21 -21.19 27.07
CA LEU A 300 -10.96 -19.76 27.18
C LEU A 300 -9.78 -19.32 26.33
N VAL A 301 -8.64 -19.99 26.51
CA VAL A 301 -7.41 -19.70 25.78
C VAL A 301 -6.75 -21.01 25.39
N GLU A 302 -6.42 -21.12 24.11
CA GLU A 302 -5.76 -22.28 23.54
C GLU A 302 -4.51 -21.83 22.81
N LEU A 303 -3.35 -22.37 23.18
CA LEU A 303 -2.12 -22.23 22.39
C LEU A 303 -1.90 -23.54 21.64
N ILE A 304 -1.98 -23.50 20.30
CA ILE A 304 -2.05 -24.68 19.46
C ILE A 304 -0.88 -24.88 18.51
N GLU A 305 -0.46 -26.13 18.29
CA GLU A 305 0.40 -26.49 17.17
C GLU A 305 -0.36 -26.19 15.86
N SER A 306 0.28 -25.44 14.97
CA SER A 306 -0.37 -24.88 13.79
C SER A 306 -0.78 -25.99 12.81
N ASP A 307 -2.08 -26.16 12.62
CA ASP A 307 -2.73 -26.98 11.59
C ASP A 307 -2.93 -26.21 10.28
N ASP A 308 -1.99 -25.31 9.99
CA ASP A 308 -2.03 -24.45 8.81
C ASP A 308 -1.84 -25.31 7.56
N ALA A 309 -2.88 -25.37 6.72
CA ALA A 309 -2.86 -26.06 5.44
C ALA A 309 -1.85 -25.47 4.44
N GLY A 310 -1.28 -24.30 4.73
CA GLY A 310 -0.23 -23.66 3.97
C GLY A 310 -0.73 -22.52 3.10
N ASN A 311 0.08 -22.17 2.10
CA ASN A 311 -0.12 -20.98 1.27
C ASN A 311 -1.47 -20.98 0.53
N PRO A 312 -1.94 -19.78 0.11
CA PRO A 312 -3.11 -19.65 -0.75
C PRO A 312 -3.09 -20.63 -1.94
N GLY A 313 -4.22 -21.29 -2.18
CA GLY A 313 -4.37 -22.29 -3.24
C GLY A 313 -4.09 -23.74 -2.79
N VAL A 314 -3.60 -23.98 -1.58
CA VAL A 314 -3.62 -25.32 -1.00
C VAL A 314 -5.05 -25.66 -0.61
N THR A 315 -5.57 -26.77 -1.16
CA THR A 315 -6.96 -27.20 -0.99
C THR A 315 -7.10 -28.46 -0.14
N THR A 316 -6.01 -28.99 0.40
CA THR A 316 -6.04 -30.17 1.26
C THR A 316 -5.15 -29.98 2.48
N TYR A 317 -5.47 -30.67 3.56
CA TYR A 317 -4.63 -30.75 4.76
C TYR A 317 -4.60 -32.20 5.22
N LYS A 318 -3.41 -32.74 5.52
CA LYS A 318 -3.27 -34.07 6.09
C LYS A 318 -3.10 -33.97 7.59
N ILE A 319 -4.00 -34.62 8.33
CA ILE A 319 -3.96 -34.68 9.79
C ILE A 319 -2.62 -35.25 10.25
N ASN A 320 -1.97 -34.57 11.20
CA ASN A 320 -0.68 -34.97 11.72
C ASN A 320 -0.53 -34.67 13.23
N ASP A 321 -1.55 -35.07 13.99
CA ASP A 321 -1.67 -34.78 15.43
C ASP A 321 -0.91 -35.84 16.25
N ASN A 322 0.41 -35.66 16.38
CA ASN A 322 1.30 -36.61 17.07
C ASN A 322 1.74 -36.13 18.46
N GLY A 323 0.97 -35.24 19.10
CA GLY A 323 1.36 -34.67 20.40
C GLY A 323 1.54 -35.70 21.52
N ASP A 324 0.81 -36.81 21.46
CA ASP A 324 0.92 -37.96 22.37
C ASP A 324 2.21 -38.79 22.19
N HIS A 325 2.96 -38.56 21.10
CA HIS A 325 4.24 -39.20 20.79
C HIS A 325 5.40 -38.20 20.78
N ALA A 326 5.19 -36.97 21.26
CA ALA A 326 6.19 -35.93 21.23
C ALA A 326 7.40 -36.24 22.11
N THR A 327 8.58 -35.81 21.65
CA THR A 327 9.85 -35.93 22.39
C THR A 327 10.38 -34.56 22.77
N TYR A 328 11.13 -34.47 23.86
CA TYR A 328 11.75 -33.23 24.31
C TYR A 328 12.62 -32.55 23.23
N THR A 329 12.56 -31.22 23.16
CA THR A 329 13.35 -30.37 22.25
C THR A 329 13.94 -29.16 22.97
N LYS A 330 15.10 -28.65 22.51
CA LYS A 330 15.70 -27.40 23.01
C LYS A 330 15.35 -26.18 22.15
N SER A 331 14.75 -26.37 20.98
CA SER A 331 14.23 -25.28 20.16
C SER A 331 13.14 -24.54 20.94
N THR A 332 13.23 -23.23 21.06
CA THR A 332 12.29 -22.43 21.86
C THR A 332 11.56 -21.40 21.01
N ILE A 333 10.30 -21.14 21.36
CA ILE A 333 9.53 -19.99 20.88
C ILE A 333 9.26 -19.07 22.07
N THR A 334 9.14 -17.76 21.81
CA THR A 334 8.78 -16.79 22.86
C THR A 334 7.43 -17.18 23.49
N ALA A 335 7.32 -16.99 24.80
CA ALA A 335 6.12 -17.33 25.54
C ALA A 335 4.92 -16.51 25.05
N SER A 336 3.77 -17.16 24.92
CA SER A 336 2.47 -16.47 24.84
C SER A 336 1.98 -16.18 26.25
N THR A 337 1.11 -15.18 26.41
CA THR A 337 0.57 -14.82 27.73
C THR A 337 -0.95 -14.83 27.74
N ALA A 338 -1.54 -15.20 28.89
CA ALA A 338 -2.97 -15.14 29.14
C ALA A 338 -3.24 -14.50 30.51
N ALA A 339 -3.67 -13.24 30.50
CA ALA A 339 -3.99 -12.48 31.71
C ALA A 339 -5.50 -12.34 31.87
N LEU A 340 -6.05 -12.96 32.92
CA LEU A 340 -7.47 -12.90 33.31
C LEU A 340 -7.61 -12.00 34.54
N LYS A 341 -8.46 -10.97 34.46
CA LYS A 341 -8.53 -9.91 35.46
C LYS A 341 -9.96 -9.55 35.87
N ASN A 342 -10.13 -9.21 37.14
CA ASN A 342 -11.33 -8.55 37.68
C ASN A 342 -12.67 -9.28 37.46
N GLN A 343 -12.68 -10.58 37.16
CA GLN A 343 -13.90 -11.32 36.84
C GLN A 343 -13.83 -12.79 37.25
N THR A 344 -14.99 -13.44 37.30
CA THR A 344 -15.12 -14.89 37.33
C THR A 344 -15.23 -15.44 35.91
N TYR A 345 -14.29 -16.29 35.52
CA TYR A 345 -14.23 -16.98 34.24
C TYR A 345 -14.58 -18.45 34.42
N THR A 346 -15.24 -19.03 33.42
CA THR A 346 -15.51 -20.48 33.36
C THR A 346 -15.01 -21.00 32.02
N GLY A 347 -14.23 -22.08 32.05
CA GLY A 347 -13.64 -22.71 30.87
C GLY A 347 -12.16 -23.04 31.08
N ASN A 348 -11.58 -23.69 30.07
CA ASN A 348 -10.26 -24.30 30.17
C ASN A 348 -9.16 -23.46 29.50
N ILE A 349 -7.91 -23.67 29.92
CA ILE A 349 -6.72 -23.05 29.32
C ILE A 349 -5.72 -24.16 28.98
N TRP A 350 -5.34 -24.22 27.70
CA TRP A 350 -4.54 -25.31 27.15
C TRP A 350 -3.26 -24.80 26.47
N ASN A 351 -2.17 -25.53 26.63
CA ASN A 351 -0.96 -25.38 25.83
C ASN A 351 -0.63 -26.72 25.16
N ASN A 352 -0.81 -26.79 23.85
CA ASN A 352 -0.58 -27.99 23.06
C ASN A 352 0.64 -27.91 22.12
N ILE A 353 1.57 -26.99 22.35
CA ILE A 353 2.79 -26.84 21.53
C ILE A 353 3.85 -27.88 21.91
N TYR A 354 4.08 -28.86 21.03
CA TYR A 354 5.01 -29.95 21.32
C TYR A 354 6.20 -30.05 20.36
N ASN A 355 6.17 -29.42 19.18
CA ASN A 355 7.33 -29.45 18.27
C ASN A 355 8.43 -28.47 18.67
N TYR A 356 8.08 -27.43 19.43
CA TYR A 356 8.98 -26.45 20.02
C TYR A 356 8.71 -26.33 21.50
N ASN A 357 9.71 -25.87 22.24
CA ASN A 357 9.53 -25.45 23.61
C ASN A 357 8.88 -24.06 23.66
N GLN A 358 7.59 -23.99 23.94
CA GLN A 358 6.86 -22.72 24.07
C GLN A 358 6.01 -22.68 25.33
N ALA A 359 6.28 -21.68 26.15
CA ALA A 359 5.51 -21.45 27.37
C ALA A 359 4.19 -20.71 27.09
N LEU A 360 3.18 -21.04 27.90
CA LEU A 360 2.00 -20.21 28.11
C LEU A 360 2.03 -19.66 29.54
N ASP A 361 2.19 -18.34 29.67
CA ASP A 361 2.22 -17.66 30.96
C ASP A 361 0.81 -17.18 31.34
N VAL A 362 0.18 -17.89 32.28
CA VAL A 362 -1.18 -17.64 32.75
C VAL A 362 -1.15 -16.83 34.04
N THR A 363 -1.83 -15.68 34.05
CA THR A 363 -1.97 -14.82 35.22
C THR A 363 -3.43 -14.63 35.60
N LEU A 364 -3.78 -14.95 36.85
CA LEU A 364 -5.05 -14.58 37.47
C LEU A 364 -4.81 -13.38 38.41
N ASP A 365 -5.39 -12.23 38.09
CA ASP A 365 -5.24 -11.00 38.86
C ASP A 365 -6.59 -10.47 39.32
N LYS A 366 -6.89 -10.62 40.62
CA LYS A 366 -8.22 -10.34 41.18
C LYS A 366 -9.33 -11.05 40.38
N ALA A 367 -9.07 -12.30 40.01
CA ALA A 367 -9.94 -13.10 39.15
C ALA A 367 -10.22 -14.46 39.78
N THR A 368 -11.38 -15.03 39.45
CA THR A 368 -11.69 -16.44 39.75
C THR A 368 -11.75 -17.21 38.45
N LEU A 369 -11.06 -18.34 38.34
CA LEU A 369 -11.18 -19.26 37.21
C LEU A 369 -11.83 -20.56 37.66
N ASN A 370 -12.92 -20.97 37.02
CA ASN A 370 -13.53 -22.28 37.13
C ASN A 370 -13.19 -23.12 35.89
N GLY A 371 -12.24 -24.04 36.01
CA GLY A 371 -11.79 -24.86 34.87
C GLY A 371 -10.39 -25.41 35.03
N THR A 372 -9.93 -26.08 33.97
CA THR A 372 -8.59 -26.69 33.90
C THR A 372 -7.57 -25.72 33.33
N ILE A 373 -6.36 -25.69 33.90
CA ILE A 373 -5.15 -25.11 33.29
C ILE A 373 -4.13 -26.25 33.17
N SER A 374 -3.65 -26.55 31.97
CA SER A 374 -2.69 -27.64 31.80
C SER A 374 -1.90 -27.57 30.50
N SER A 375 -0.68 -28.12 30.52
CA SER A 375 -0.07 -28.72 29.34
C SER A 375 -1.00 -29.81 28.78
N SER A 376 -1.10 -29.89 27.46
CA SER A 376 -1.96 -30.84 26.75
C SER A 376 -1.38 -31.29 25.42
N TYR A 377 -1.99 -32.28 24.78
CA TYR A 377 -1.95 -32.42 23.32
C TYR A 377 -3.35 -32.19 22.76
N GLY A 378 -3.41 -31.66 21.54
CA GLY A 378 -4.64 -31.45 20.78
C GLY A 378 -4.73 -32.44 19.62
N TYR A 379 -5.94 -32.86 19.26
CA TYR A 379 -6.19 -33.63 18.04
C TYR A 379 -7.55 -33.32 17.41
N HIS A 380 -7.62 -33.48 16.10
CA HIS A 380 -8.85 -33.41 15.33
C HIS A 380 -9.71 -34.65 15.59
N VAL A 381 -11.02 -34.47 15.54
CA VAL A 381 -11.99 -35.55 15.69
C VAL A 381 -12.94 -35.61 14.50
N ASN A 382 -13.50 -36.78 14.26
CA ASN A 382 -14.58 -37.00 13.31
C ASN A 382 -15.89 -36.37 13.82
N ASP A 383 -16.89 -36.25 12.94
CA ASP A 383 -18.22 -35.73 13.28
C ASP A 383 -18.92 -36.53 14.41
N ASP A 384 -18.53 -37.79 14.62
CA ASP A 384 -19.04 -38.65 15.70
C ASP A 384 -18.28 -38.49 17.04
N GLY A 385 -17.26 -37.63 17.08
CA GLY A 385 -16.43 -37.35 18.25
C GLY A 385 -15.21 -38.25 18.44
N THR A 386 -15.00 -39.24 17.57
CA THR A 386 -13.81 -40.11 17.64
C THR A 386 -12.56 -39.41 17.11
N ARG A 387 -11.37 -39.69 17.68
CA ARG A 387 -10.10 -39.15 17.17
C ARG A 387 -9.92 -39.49 15.70
N MET A 388 -9.58 -38.49 14.90
CA MET A 388 -9.28 -38.66 13.49
C MET A 388 -7.91 -39.34 13.34
N GLU A 389 -7.79 -40.31 12.42
CA GLU A 389 -6.52 -41.01 12.19
C GLU A 389 -5.51 -40.08 11.51
N ASN A 390 -4.26 -40.07 11.99
CA ASN A 390 -3.18 -39.35 11.32
C ASN A 390 -2.99 -39.87 9.89
N GLY A 391 -2.80 -38.95 8.95
CA GLY A 391 -2.81 -39.23 7.51
C GLY A 391 -4.16 -39.07 6.82
N THR A 392 -5.26 -38.88 7.57
CA THR A 392 -6.56 -38.49 6.99
C THR A 392 -6.43 -37.17 6.25
N GLU A 393 -6.97 -37.08 5.04
CA GLU A 393 -6.91 -35.88 4.21
C GLU A 393 -8.23 -35.10 4.29
N LEU A 394 -8.15 -33.89 4.83
CA LEU A 394 -9.22 -32.90 4.80
C LEU A 394 -9.21 -32.17 3.47
N ASN A 395 -10.39 -31.91 2.91
CA ASN A 395 -10.54 -31.32 1.58
C ASN A 395 -11.37 -30.04 1.61
N CYS A 396 -10.85 -29.01 0.95
CA CYS A 396 -11.57 -27.80 0.59
C CYS A 396 -12.22 -27.97 -0.78
N TYR A 397 -13.48 -27.60 -0.93
CA TYR A 397 -14.09 -27.42 -2.23
C TYR A 397 -13.77 -26.00 -2.71
N TYR A 398 -13.07 -25.85 -3.84
CA TYR A 398 -12.56 -24.55 -4.30
C TYR A 398 -13.34 -23.94 -5.49
N GLY A 399 -14.47 -24.55 -5.87
CA GLY A 399 -15.35 -24.06 -6.94
C GLY A 399 -16.21 -22.86 -6.53
N GLY A 400 -16.96 -22.31 -7.50
CA GLY A 400 -17.86 -21.17 -7.33
C GLY A 400 -19.18 -21.53 -6.64
N ASP A 401 -19.68 -22.76 -6.83
CA ASP A 401 -20.92 -23.25 -6.19
C ASP A 401 -20.70 -23.87 -4.80
N TYR A 402 -19.75 -23.33 -4.03
CA TYR A 402 -19.34 -23.97 -2.77
C TYR A 402 -20.42 -23.94 -1.69
N ARG A 403 -21.34 -22.97 -1.76
CA ARG A 403 -22.46 -22.84 -0.82
C ARG A 403 -23.38 -24.07 -0.83
N GLY A 404 -23.35 -24.90 -1.88
CA GLY A 404 -24.07 -26.17 -1.97
C GLY A 404 -23.24 -27.42 -1.70
N GLN A 405 -21.92 -27.30 -1.49
CA GLN A 405 -21.00 -28.44 -1.32
C GLN A 405 -20.42 -28.49 0.09
N LYS A 406 -20.22 -29.69 0.63
CA LYS A 406 -19.56 -29.85 1.92
C LYS A 406 -18.04 -29.81 1.73
N SER A 407 -17.37 -28.93 2.45
CA SER A 407 -15.93 -28.94 2.61
C SER A 407 -15.53 -29.10 4.08
N ASP A 408 -14.30 -29.53 4.33
CA ASP A 408 -13.79 -29.85 5.67
C ASP A 408 -13.25 -28.62 6.42
N TYR A 409 -13.48 -27.39 5.93
CA TYR A 409 -12.89 -26.16 6.50
C TYR A 409 -13.19 -25.97 7.98
N ALA A 410 -14.38 -26.38 8.43
CA ALA A 410 -14.81 -26.24 9.82
C ALA A 410 -13.99 -27.11 10.79
N LYS A 411 -13.28 -28.13 10.27
CA LYS A 411 -12.39 -28.98 11.07
C LYS A 411 -11.04 -28.31 11.34
N ILE A 412 -10.63 -27.33 10.53
CA ILE A 412 -9.41 -26.55 10.77
C ILE A 412 -9.61 -25.67 12.01
N GLY A 413 -8.70 -25.80 12.97
CA GLY A 413 -8.72 -25.15 14.28
C GLY A 413 -9.64 -25.83 15.29
N ALA A 414 -10.38 -26.87 14.91
CA ALA A 414 -11.30 -27.59 15.80
C ALA A 414 -10.58 -28.76 16.48
N LEU A 415 -9.90 -28.47 17.59
CA LEU A 415 -9.11 -29.45 18.34
C LEU A 415 -9.80 -29.90 19.64
N TYR A 416 -9.74 -31.20 19.90
CA TYR A 416 -10.01 -31.76 21.21
C TYR A 416 -8.72 -31.78 22.03
N ASN A 417 -8.76 -31.27 23.26
CA ASN A 417 -7.59 -31.19 24.14
C ASN A 417 -7.60 -32.24 25.23
N VAL A 418 -6.42 -32.84 25.49
CA VAL A 418 -6.21 -33.79 26.58
C VAL A 418 -5.08 -33.30 27.48
N ALA A 419 -5.37 -33.11 28.76
CA ALA A 419 -4.35 -32.82 29.77
C ALA A 419 -3.32 -33.94 29.81
N SER A 420 -2.04 -33.60 29.64
CA SER A 420 -0.96 -34.59 29.58
C SER A 420 0.30 -34.09 30.26
N ALA A 421 1.19 -35.03 30.59
CA ALA A 421 2.52 -34.71 31.10
C ALA A 421 3.21 -33.66 30.23
N GLN A 422 3.90 -32.72 30.87
CA GLN A 422 4.64 -31.68 30.17
C GLN A 422 5.79 -32.28 29.37
N VAL A 423 5.91 -31.88 28.11
CA VAL A 423 7.05 -32.20 27.24
C VAL A 423 7.77 -30.91 26.84
N ASN A 424 7.20 -30.18 25.87
CA ASN A 424 7.74 -28.92 25.35
C ASN A 424 6.76 -27.74 25.52
N ASN A 425 5.63 -27.97 26.19
CA ASN A 425 4.52 -27.05 26.37
C ASN A 425 4.36 -26.58 27.82
N PRO A 426 5.36 -25.94 28.45
CA PRO A 426 5.23 -25.50 29.83
C PRO A 426 4.07 -24.52 30.00
N VAL A 427 3.33 -24.65 31.10
CA VAL A 427 2.30 -23.68 31.50
C VAL A 427 2.69 -23.08 32.84
N ASN A 428 3.03 -21.80 32.87
CA ASN A 428 3.39 -21.11 34.10
C ASN A 428 2.14 -20.41 34.66
N VAL A 429 1.82 -20.63 35.94
CA VAL A 429 0.59 -20.14 36.55
C VAL A 429 0.91 -19.21 37.70
N SER A 430 0.35 -18.00 37.67
CA SER A 430 0.51 -16.98 38.72
C SER A 430 -0.83 -16.44 39.21
N LEU A 431 -1.10 -16.55 40.51
CA LEU A 431 -2.28 -16.00 41.18
C LEU A 431 -1.88 -14.80 42.05
N SER A 432 -2.59 -13.69 41.92
CA SER A 432 -2.34 -12.46 42.67
C SER A 432 -3.63 -11.73 43.07
N ASN A 433 -3.53 -10.81 44.02
CA ASN A 433 -4.61 -9.89 44.40
C ASN A 433 -5.95 -10.58 44.79
N GLY A 434 -5.86 -11.68 45.54
CA GLY A 434 -7.02 -12.43 46.03
C GLY A 434 -7.66 -13.34 44.98
N SER A 435 -6.93 -13.70 43.92
CA SER A 435 -7.40 -14.62 42.89
C SER A 435 -7.65 -16.03 43.40
N THR A 436 -8.57 -16.73 42.74
CA THR A 436 -8.90 -18.13 43.04
C THR A 436 -8.87 -18.96 41.76
N TRP A 437 -8.20 -20.10 41.80
CA TRP A 437 -8.31 -21.12 40.75
C TRP A 437 -9.11 -22.30 41.30
N ASN A 438 -10.37 -22.41 40.87
CA ASN A 438 -11.25 -23.52 41.16
C ASN A 438 -11.12 -24.57 40.05
N ILE A 439 -10.38 -25.64 40.32
CA ILE A 439 -10.10 -26.68 39.35
C ILE A 439 -11.35 -27.51 39.13
N GLN A 440 -11.86 -27.40 37.90
CA GLN A 440 -12.89 -28.27 37.35
C GLN A 440 -12.24 -29.02 36.18
N LEU A 441 -11.91 -30.30 36.42
CA LEU A 441 -11.32 -31.15 35.38
C LEU A 441 -12.32 -31.31 34.23
N ALA A 442 -11.89 -31.05 33.00
CA ALA A 442 -12.69 -31.26 31.80
C ALA A 442 -13.21 -32.71 31.76
N ASP A 443 -14.52 -32.89 31.68
CA ASP A 443 -15.20 -34.15 31.95
C ASP A 443 -15.39 -35.02 30.70
N LYS A 444 -14.55 -36.06 30.59
CA LYS A 444 -14.91 -37.42 30.16
C LYS A 444 -15.96 -37.62 29.04
N SER A 445 -15.93 -36.86 27.95
CA SER A 445 -16.53 -37.34 26.71
C SER A 445 -15.61 -38.35 25.99
N ASN A 446 -14.28 -38.26 26.15
CA ASN A 446 -13.30 -39.21 25.56
C ASN A 446 -12.21 -39.78 26.51
N GLY A 447 -12.26 -39.53 27.83
CA GLY A 447 -11.66 -40.45 28.82
C GLY A 447 -10.21 -40.27 29.32
N GLU A 448 -9.53 -39.13 29.17
CA GLU A 448 -8.06 -39.09 29.42
C GLU A 448 -7.53 -38.12 30.52
N ALA A 449 -8.26 -37.11 31.01
CA ALA A 449 -7.73 -36.17 32.02
C ALA A 449 -8.18 -36.49 33.47
N ASP A 450 -7.23 -36.81 34.36
CA ASP A 450 -7.44 -37.02 35.81
C ASP A 450 -6.58 -36.08 36.69
N ALA A 451 -5.77 -35.24 36.06
CA ALA A 451 -4.81 -34.34 36.70
C ALA A 451 -4.58 -33.09 35.86
N CYS A 452 -3.95 -32.09 36.47
CA CYS A 452 -3.40 -30.93 35.78
C CYS A 452 -1.87 -31.01 35.77
N TYR A 453 -1.26 -30.53 34.68
CA TYR A 453 0.18 -30.55 34.46
C TYR A 453 0.64 -29.13 34.18
N ILE A 454 1.47 -28.56 35.06
CA ILE A 454 1.94 -27.17 34.97
C ILE A 454 3.44 -27.08 35.24
N ASN A 455 4.09 -26.06 34.69
CA ASN A 455 5.52 -25.84 34.86
C ASN A 455 5.81 -25.11 36.19
N ASP A 456 5.70 -23.78 36.21
CA ASP A 456 5.88 -22.98 37.41
C ASP A 456 4.54 -22.64 38.06
N LEU A 457 4.48 -22.63 39.40
CA LEU A 457 3.31 -22.23 40.17
C LEU A 457 3.65 -21.15 41.19
N THR A 458 3.01 -20.00 41.09
CA THR A 458 3.04 -18.93 42.11
C THR A 458 1.65 -18.66 42.64
N VAL A 459 1.45 -18.81 43.96
CA VAL A 459 0.19 -18.50 44.64
C VAL A 459 0.44 -17.39 45.64
N GLY A 460 0.05 -16.15 45.30
CA GLY A 460 0.24 -14.99 46.16
C GLY A 460 -0.54 -15.05 47.48
N GLU A 461 -0.15 -14.20 48.44
CA GLU A 461 -0.87 -14.07 49.70
C GLU A 461 -2.34 -13.71 49.46
N GLY A 462 -3.26 -14.37 50.18
CA GLY A 462 -4.70 -14.20 50.01
C GLY A 462 -5.31 -14.87 48.78
N CYS A 463 -4.52 -15.54 47.93
CA CYS A 463 -5.02 -16.33 46.79
C CYS A 463 -5.27 -17.79 47.20
N SER A 464 -6.07 -18.52 46.40
CA SER A 464 -6.39 -19.94 46.68
C SER A 464 -6.48 -20.81 45.43
N ILE A 465 -6.18 -22.10 45.58
CA ILE A 465 -6.47 -23.15 44.60
C ILE A 465 -7.42 -24.15 45.26
N GLU A 466 -8.56 -24.40 44.64
CA GLU A 466 -9.65 -25.19 45.22
C GLU A 466 -10.16 -26.23 44.21
N SER A 467 -10.83 -27.28 44.69
CA SER A 467 -11.61 -28.20 43.85
C SER A 467 -12.67 -28.91 44.68
N ASP A 468 -13.81 -29.22 44.06
CA ASP A 468 -14.90 -29.98 44.67
C ASP A 468 -14.62 -31.49 44.73
N LYS A 469 -13.72 -31.98 43.88
CA LYS A 469 -13.27 -33.39 43.81
C LYS A 469 -11.77 -33.49 44.04
N PRO A 470 -11.24 -34.65 44.47
CA PRO A 470 -9.81 -34.87 44.55
C PRO A 470 -9.13 -34.66 43.19
N VAL A 471 -8.11 -33.80 43.15
CA VAL A 471 -7.31 -33.49 41.94
C VAL A 471 -5.83 -33.58 42.26
N THR A 472 -5.05 -34.15 41.34
CA THR A 472 -3.58 -34.09 41.38
C THR A 472 -3.08 -32.96 40.48
N LEU A 473 -2.19 -32.12 41.01
CA LEU A 473 -1.46 -31.09 40.28
C LEU A 473 0.02 -31.50 40.19
N TYR A 474 0.46 -31.87 38.99
CA TYR A 474 1.87 -32.13 38.71
C TYR A 474 2.59 -30.83 38.37
N VAL A 475 3.66 -30.53 39.10
CA VAL A 475 4.44 -29.30 38.94
C VAL A 475 5.88 -29.66 38.56
N TYR A 476 6.30 -29.21 37.37
CA TYR A 476 7.60 -29.55 36.77
C TYR A 476 8.71 -28.56 37.11
N GLY A 477 8.33 -27.36 37.54
CA GLY A 477 9.22 -26.23 37.79
C GLY A 477 9.09 -25.70 39.22
N LYS A 478 9.21 -24.38 39.36
CA LYS A 478 9.27 -23.70 40.65
C LYS A 478 7.91 -23.59 41.32
N GLN A 479 7.91 -23.68 42.65
CA GLN A 479 6.75 -23.47 43.50
C GLN A 479 7.01 -22.30 44.46
N ASP A 480 6.18 -21.27 44.42
CA ASP A 480 6.14 -20.16 45.41
C ASP A 480 4.71 -20.01 45.94
N ILE A 481 4.39 -20.73 47.01
CA ILE A 481 3.03 -20.83 47.56
C ILE A 481 2.94 -20.06 48.87
N LYS A 482 2.35 -18.87 48.80
CA LYS A 482 2.04 -17.99 49.94
C LYS A 482 0.53 -17.96 50.27
N GLY A 483 -0.30 -18.43 49.35
CA GLY A 483 -1.75 -18.59 49.51
C GLY A 483 -2.17 -19.97 50.03
N THR A 484 -3.44 -20.33 49.83
CA THR A 484 -4.04 -21.56 50.36
C THR A 484 -4.24 -22.61 49.28
N LEU A 485 -4.04 -23.89 49.63
CA LEU A 485 -4.43 -25.04 48.83
C LEU A 485 -5.61 -25.74 49.50
N GLY A 486 -6.66 -26.00 48.73
CA GLY A 486 -7.86 -26.69 49.17
C GLY A 486 -7.60 -28.14 49.57
N ALA A 487 -8.47 -28.70 50.42
CA ALA A 487 -8.30 -30.04 50.99
C ALA A 487 -8.31 -31.17 49.95
N ASN A 488 -8.86 -30.92 48.76
CA ASN A 488 -8.93 -31.88 47.66
C ASN A 488 -7.74 -31.76 46.68
N ILE A 489 -6.81 -30.82 46.90
CA ILE A 489 -5.66 -30.62 46.02
C ILE A 489 -4.47 -31.43 46.51
N THR A 490 -3.94 -32.29 45.65
CA THR A 490 -2.68 -33.01 45.87
C THR A 490 -1.60 -32.51 44.92
N MET A 491 -0.55 -31.90 45.45
CA MET A 491 0.62 -31.46 44.67
C MET A 491 1.63 -32.59 44.53
N LYS A 492 2.20 -32.77 43.33
CA LYS A 492 3.33 -33.67 43.07
C LYS A 492 4.39 -32.99 42.23
N GLU A 493 5.64 -33.07 42.66
CA GLU A 493 6.78 -32.71 41.83
C GLU A 493 6.93 -33.73 40.70
N ALA A 494 7.23 -33.25 39.50
CA ALA A 494 7.47 -34.06 38.31
C ALA A 494 8.70 -33.55 37.57
N GLU A 495 9.25 -34.39 36.70
CA GLU A 495 10.35 -34.02 35.81
C GLU A 495 9.93 -34.28 34.36
N VAL A 496 10.43 -33.44 33.45
CA VAL A 496 10.17 -33.61 32.02
C VAL A 496 10.99 -34.80 31.53
N GLU A 497 10.29 -35.85 31.08
CA GLU A 497 10.93 -37.06 30.58
C GLU A 497 11.80 -36.74 29.35
N GLY A 498 13.00 -37.32 29.28
CA GLY A 498 13.93 -37.10 28.17
C GLY A 498 14.67 -35.75 28.19
N LYS A 499 14.41 -34.84 29.14
CA LYS A 499 15.11 -33.55 29.24
C LYS A 499 16.63 -33.65 29.38
N ASP A 500 17.12 -34.73 29.99
CA ASP A 500 18.55 -35.05 30.14
C ASP A 500 19.09 -35.99 29.04
N THR A 501 18.26 -36.42 28.09
CA THR A 501 18.69 -37.19 26.92
C THR A 501 19.28 -36.26 25.86
N ALA A 502 20.12 -36.81 24.97
CA ALA A 502 20.74 -36.03 23.90
C ALA A 502 19.66 -35.35 23.05
N ASP A 503 19.80 -34.04 22.84
CA ASP A 503 18.95 -33.25 21.93
C ASP A 503 18.87 -33.96 20.58
N SER A 504 17.69 -34.04 19.96
CA SER A 504 17.51 -34.71 18.67
C SER A 504 18.12 -33.92 17.50
N GLY A 505 18.48 -32.66 17.72
CA GLY A 505 18.88 -31.74 16.67
C GLY A 505 17.71 -31.21 15.84
N LYS A 506 16.48 -31.70 16.04
CA LYS A 506 15.35 -31.39 15.15
C LYS A 506 15.03 -29.89 15.15
N LEU A 507 15.19 -29.27 13.98
CA LEU A 507 14.86 -27.88 13.72
C LEU A 507 13.47 -27.70 13.12
N GLY A 508 13.00 -28.68 12.36
CA GLY A 508 11.74 -28.61 11.62
C GLY A 508 11.51 -29.82 10.72
N THR A 509 10.34 -29.89 10.11
CA THR A 509 9.94 -31.01 9.23
C THR A 509 9.06 -30.48 8.11
N SER A 510 9.18 -31.06 6.91
CA SER A 510 8.38 -30.67 5.74
C SER A 510 8.19 -31.87 4.81
N THR A 511 7.20 -31.81 3.92
CA THR A 511 6.84 -32.91 3.02
C THR A 511 6.85 -32.43 1.57
N PHE A 512 7.46 -33.20 0.67
CA PHE A 512 7.40 -32.92 -0.76
C PHE A 512 5.98 -33.12 -1.29
N ILE A 513 5.40 -32.05 -1.85
CA ILE A 513 4.01 -32.06 -2.38
C ILE A 513 3.80 -33.14 -3.46
N GLY A 514 4.81 -33.42 -4.29
CA GLY A 514 4.68 -34.35 -5.41
C GLY A 514 4.80 -35.84 -5.06
N SER A 515 5.46 -36.19 -3.95
CA SER A 515 5.75 -37.59 -3.57
C SER A 515 5.18 -37.98 -2.21
N GLY A 516 4.82 -37.02 -1.35
CA GLY A 516 4.41 -37.27 0.03
C GLY A 516 5.56 -37.65 0.97
N THR A 517 6.80 -37.57 0.51
CA THR A 517 8.00 -37.93 1.29
C THR A 517 8.36 -36.83 2.28
N GLU A 518 8.58 -37.21 3.54
CA GLU A 518 8.92 -36.28 4.62
C GLU A 518 10.44 -36.06 4.70
N ILE A 519 10.84 -34.81 4.94
CA ILE A 519 12.19 -34.42 5.30
C ILE A 519 12.22 -33.92 6.74
N HIS A 520 13.21 -34.34 7.51
CA HIS A 520 13.47 -33.79 8.85
C HIS A 520 14.76 -32.99 8.82
N VAL A 521 14.72 -31.73 9.24
CA VAL A 521 15.91 -30.89 9.31
C VAL A 521 16.51 -31.00 10.70
N LEU A 522 17.77 -31.44 10.80
CA LEU A 522 18.48 -31.65 12.05
C LEU A 522 19.73 -30.76 12.12
N ALA A 523 19.87 -29.97 13.18
CA ALA A 523 21.09 -29.25 13.52
C ALA A 523 22.07 -30.13 14.28
N GLN A 524 23.34 -30.00 13.91
CA GLN A 524 24.48 -30.59 14.60
C GLN A 524 25.56 -29.54 14.84
N ASP A 525 26.33 -29.69 15.91
CA ASP A 525 27.55 -28.90 16.10
C ASP A 525 28.69 -29.33 15.15
N SER A 526 29.86 -28.71 15.30
CA SER A 526 31.04 -29.01 14.49
C SER A 526 31.57 -30.44 14.68
N GLU A 527 31.19 -31.12 15.76
CA GLU A 527 31.58 -32.49 16.08
C GLU A 527 30.53 -33.51 15.61
N GLY A 528 29.38 -33.05 15.10
CA GLY A 528 28.28 -33.90 14.65
C GLY A 528 27.28 -34.24 15.75
N THR A 529 27.38 -33.64 16.93
CA THR A 529 26.43 -33.84 18.03
C THR A 529 25.13 -33.13 17.71
N PRO A 530 23.97 -33.80 17.71
CA PRO A 530 22.70 -33.13 17.43
C PRO A 530 22.37 -32.10 18.53
N ASN A 531 21.98 -30.90 18.10
CA ASN A 531 21.68 -29.78 18.98
C ASN A 531 20.76 -28.78 18.28
N SER A 532 19.47 -28.85 18.59
CA SER A 532 18.41 -28.07 17.96
C SER A 532 18.46 -26.59 18.34
N SER A 533 19.15 -26.21 19.44
CA SER A 533 19.29 -24.81 19.83
C SER A 533 20.30 -24.00 19.00
N LEU A 534 21.00 -24.64 18.06
CA LEU A 534 22.05 -23.98 17.28
C LEU A 534 21.50 -23.09 16.16
N ALA A 535 20.26 -23.30 15.75
CA ALA A 535 19.60 -22.54 14.71
C ALA A 535 18.08 -22.69 14.82
N SER A 536 17.34 -21.86 14.11
CA SER A 536 15.96 -22.16 13.71
C SER A 536 15.89 -22.33 12.20
N VAL A 537 14.82 -22.96 11.71
CA VAL A 537 14.59 -23.14 10.28
C VAL A 537 13.20 -22.66 9.90
N LYS A 538 13.08 -22.07 8.71
CA LYS A 538 11.83 -21.82 8.01
C LYS A 538 11.80 -22.70 6.78
N LEU A 539 10.72 -23.46 6.62
CA LEU A 539 10.53 -24.41 5.52
C LEU A 539 9.30 -24.03 4.71
N GLU A 540 9.47 -23.82 3.41
CA GLU A 540 8.40 -23.45 2.49
C GLU A 540 8.37 -24.38 1.28
N ASN A 541 7.21 -24.92 0.95
CA ASN A 541 7.05 -25.71 -0.26
C ASN A 541 6.90 -24.81 -1.50
N ALA A 542 7.77 -25.00 -2.50
CA ALA A 542 7.73 -24.31 -3.78
C ALA A 542 7.11 -25.19 -4.87
N VAL A 543 5.78 -25.14 -4.97
CA VAL A 543 4.91 -25.95 -5.85
C VAL A 543 5.43 -26.01 -7.29
N ALA A 544 5.71 -24.86 -7.92
CA ALA A 544 6.13 -24.77 -9.32
C ALA A 544 7.47 -25.48 -9.63
N SER A 545 8.29 -25.70 -8.61
CA SER A 545 9.63 -26.28 -8.75
C SER A 545 9.77 -27.64 -8.09
N GLU A 546 8.67 -28.17 -7.53
CA GLU A 546 8.61 -29.39 -6.71
C GLU A 546 9.78 -29.46 -5.71
N SER A 547 10.00 -28.37 -4.97
CA SER A 547 11.13 -28.23 -4.06
C SER A 547 10.71 -27.65 -2.72
N ILE A 548 11.54 -27.83 -1.70
CA ILE A 548 11.40 -27.17 -0.40
C ILE A 548 12.46 -26.08 -0.31
N GLN A 549 12.02 -24.84 -0.12
CA GLN A 549 12.87 -23.72 0.25
C GLN A 549 13.11 -23.76 1.74
N MET A 550 14.38 -23.72 2.12
CA MET A 550 14.83 -23.76 3.50
C MET A 550 15.66 -22.52 3.80
N GLU A 551 15.22 -21.75 4.79
CA GLU A 551 15.98 -20.63 5.35
C GLU A 551 16.39 -20.97 6.79
N ILE A 552 17.68 -20.84 7.07
CA ILE A 552 18.26 -21.14 8.38
C ILE A 552 18.61 -19.84 9.07
N THR A 553 18.22 -19.70 10.33
CA THR A 553 18.66 -18.60 11.20
C THR A 553 19.56 -19.18 12.29
N PRO A 554 20.90 -19.08 12.15
CA PRO A 554 21.81 -19.51 13.20
C PRO A 554 21.58 -18.75 14.51
N ALA A 555 21.76 -19.43 15.63
CA ALA A 555 21.82 -18.77 16.93
C ALA A 555 23.01 -17.82 17.02
N ASP A 556 22.90 -16.79 17.87
CA ASP A 556 23.96 -15.80 18.07
C ASP A 556 25.32 -16.46 18.35
N GLY A 557 26.32 -16.07 17.56
CA GLY A 557 27.67 -16.63 17.66
C GLY A 557 27.90 -17.94 16.92
N TYR A 558 26.94 -18.42 16.12
CA TYR A 558 27.09 -19.60 15.25
C TYR A 558 26.92 -19.25 13.78
N SER A 559 27.54 -20.04 12.89
CA SER A 559 27.41 -19.93 11.45
C SER A 559 27.21 -21.31 10.82
N VAL A 560 26.40 -21.42 9.78
CA VAL A 560 26.21 -22.67 9.03
C VAL A 560 27.52 -23.07 8.35
N SER A 561 28.04 -24.24 8.68
CA SER A 561 29.27 -24.80 8.10
C SER A 561 28.98 -25.73 6.93
N SER A 562 27.91 -26.54 7.00
CA SER A 562 27.44 -27.37 5.89
C SER A 562 25.96 -27.70 6.00
N VAL A 563 25.32 -27.94 4.86
CA VAL A 563 23.98 -28.53 4.79
C VAL A 563 24.04 -29.70 3.83
N THR A 564 23.69 -30.89 4.31
CA THR A 564 23.78 -32.15 3.56
C THR A 564 22.54 -32.99 3.75
N SER A 565 22.13 -33.76 2.75
CA SER A 565 21.11 -34.80 2.91
C SER A 565 21.78 -36.11 3.33
N GLU A 566 21.12 -36.93 4.15
CA GLU A 566 21.52 -38.33 4.39
C GLU A 566 21.16 -39.25 3.22
N ASN A 567 20.28 -38.81 2.33
CA ASN A 567 19.94 -39.49 1.09
C ASN A 567 20.54 -38.76 -0.12
N ASP A 568 21.48 -39.40 -0.81
CA ASP A 568 22.21 -38.87 -1.97
C ASP A 568 21.31 -38.55 -3.18
N ALA A 569 20.08 -39.10 -3.22
CA ALA A 569 19.10 -38.75 -4.25
C ALA A 569 18.51 -37.35 -4.04
N ILE A 570 18.51 -36.82 -2.81
CA ILE A 570 18.07 -35.45 -2.54
C ILE A 570 19.15 -34.45 -2.90
N GLN A 571 18.81 -33.50 -3.76
CA GLN A 571 19.67 -32.38 -4.08
C GLN A 571 19.43 -31.21 -3.14
N VAL A 572 20.46 -30.84 -2.38
CA VAL A 572 20.50 -29.61 -1.57
C VAL A 572 21.36 -28.57 -2.28
N THR A 573 20.75 -27.49 -2.74
CA THR A 573 21.42 -26.41 -3.46
C THR A 573 21.42 -25.15 -2.59
N LYS A 574 22.60 -24.59 -2.31
CA LYS A 574 22.70 -23.29 -1.64
C LYS A 574 22.27 -22.19 -2.62
N ASN A 575 21.26 -21.41 -2.26
CA ASN A 575 20.77 -20.28 -3.07
C ASN A 575 21.55 -19.00 -2.74
N SER A 576 21.58 -18.64 -1.46
CA SER A 576 22.37 -17.53 -0.91
C SER A 576 22.77 -17.88 0.53
N ASP A 577 23.30 -16.93 1.31
CA ASP A 577 23.70 -17.22 2.68
C ASP A 577 22.51 -17.71 3.52
N ASN A 578 22.74 -18.83 4.21
CA ASN A 578 21.76 -19.58 5.00
C ASN A 578 20.45 -19.98 4.29
N THR A 579 20.35 -19.88 2.97
CA THR A 579 19.15 -20.25 2.21
C THR A 579 19.45 -21.34 1.20
N TYR A 580 18.57 -22.34 1.13
CA TYR A 580 18.79 -23.58 0.40
C TYR A 580 17.51 -24.03 -0.32
N THR A 581 17.68 -24.64 -1.48
CA THR A 581 16.63 -25.36 -2.21
C THR A 581 16.87 -26.86 -2.07
N ILE A 582 15.87 -27.61 -1.63
CA ILE A 582 15.91 -29.06 -1.47
C ILE A 582 14.99 -29.69 -2.52
N LYS A 583 15.50 -30.61 -3.33
CA LYS A 583 14.76 -31.27 -4.44
C LYS A 583 14.93 -32.79 -4.42
N ASP A 584 13.89 -33.52 -4.80
CA ASP A 584 13.95 -34.94 -5.21
C ASP A 584 13.89 -35.03 -6.75
N PRO A 585 15.04 -35.10 -7.45
CA PRO A 585 15.07 -35.15 -8.91
C PRO A 585 14.60 -36.53 -9.39
N GLY A 586 13.30 -36.61 -9.72
CA GLY A 586 12.69 -37.78 -10.35
C GLY A 586 11.64 -38.51 -9.50
N LYS A 587 11.23 -37.95 -8.35
CA LYS A 587 10.19 -38.51 -7.46
C LYS A 587 10.46 -39.97 -7.07
N LYS A 588 11.73 -40.31 -6.83
CA LYS A 588 12.15 -41.71 -6.64
C LYS A 588 12.16 -42.12 -5.17
N ILE A 589 12.02 -41.16 -4.26
CA ILE A 589 12.20 -41.40 -2.83
C ILE A 589 10.84 -41.70 -2.20
N THR A 590 10.75 -42.84 -1.53
CA THR A 590 9.52 -43.32 -0.87
C THR A 590 9.68 -43.41 0.66
N GLU A 591 10.84 -43.03 1.18
CA GLU A 591 11.20 -43.11 2.60
C GLU A 591 11.61 -41.73 3.14
N ASN A 592 11.27 -41.45 4.39
CA ASN A 592 11.63 -40.21 5.08
C ASN A 592 13.15 -40.04 5.15
N THR A 593 13.65 -38.80 5.08
CA THR A 593 15.09 -38.52 5.06
C THR A 593 15.47 -37.31 5.90
N ASN A 594 16.69 -37.31 6.42
CA ASN A 594 17.20 -36.18 7.20
C ASN A 594 18.04 -35.23 6.34
N ILE A 595 17.89 -33.94 6.61
CA ILE A 595 18.78 -32.86 6.16
C ILE A 595 19.58 -32.40 7.36
N ILE A 596 20.88 -32.62 7.32
CA ILE A 596 21.81 -32.28 8.39
C ILE A 596 22.39 -30.89 8.16
N VAL A 597 22.13 -29.98 9.09
CA VAL A 597 22.69 -28.63 9.16
C VAL A 597 23.80 -28.65 10.22
N LYS A 598 25.06 -28.57 9.80
CA LYS A 598 26.18 -28.41 10.74
C LYS A 598 26.47 -26.94 10.99
N LEU A 599 26.69 -26.57 12.24
CA LEU A 599 27.01 -25.20 12.66
C LEU A 599 28.32 -25.14 13.44
N THR A 600 29.08 -24.07 13.22
CA THR A 600 30.36 -23.79 13.90
C THR A 600 30.27 -22.49 14.67
N ALA A 601 30.86 -22.45 15.87
CA ALA A 601 30.99 -21.21 16.63
C ALA A 601 31.86 -20.19 15.86
N SER A 602 31.34 -18.99 15.68
CA SER A 602 32.00 -17.88 15.00
C SER A 602 33.08 -17.31 15.91
N SER A 603 34.35 -17.29 15.47
CA SER A 603 35.43 -16.69 16.25
C SER A 603 35.27 -15.17 16.31
N SER A 604 35.27 -14.62 17.53
CA SER A 604 35.30 -13.18 17.76
C SER A 604 36.66 -12.60 17.31
N GLY A 605 36.70 -11.96 16.14
CA GLY A 605 37.85 -11.24 15.60
C GLY A 605 37.51 -9.78 15.31
N GLY A 606 38.23 -8.86 15.96
CA GLY A 606 37.97 -7.42 15.96
C GLY A 606 38.13 -6.70 14.61
N GLY A 607 37.49 -5.54 14.52
CA GLY A 607 37.20 -4.88 13.26
C GLY A 607 38.34 -4.12 12.56
N GLN A 608 38.04 -3.70 11.33
CA GLN A 608 38.66 -2.57 10.67
C GLN A 608 37.73 -2.03 9.57
N THR A 609 37.37 -0.74 9.66
CA THR A 609 36.78 0.07 8.58
C THR A 609 37.88 0.67 7.68
N PRO A 610 37.57 1.42 6.60
CA PRO A 610 37.59 0.99 5.20
C PRO A 610 38.74 1.64 4.40
N GLY A 611 39.10 1.08 3.24
CA GLY A 611 40.00 1.82 2.34
C GLY A 611 40.43 1.12 1.06
N GLY A 612 40.08 1.75 -0.08
CA GLY A 612 41.01 2.01 -1.19
C GLY A 612 41.27 0.88 -2.20
N GLY A 613 40.84 1.09 -3.44
CA GLY A 613 41.27 0.31 -4.62
C GLY A 613 42.79 0.36 -4.87
N PRO A 614 43.30 -0.35 -5.90
CA PRO A 614 43.13 0.11 -7.28
C PRO A 614 43.01 -1.01 -8.35
N MET A 615 42.63 -0.59 -9.57
CA MET A 615 42.76 -1.35 -10.83
C MET A 615 44.22 -1.76 -11.14
N PRO A 616 44.41 -2.76 -12.01
CA PRO A 616 44.79 -2.52 -13.41
C PRO A 616 43.90 -3.35 -14.38
N GLY A 617 43.46 -2.87 -15.55
CA GLY A 617 44.26 -2.55 -16.75
C GLY A 617 44.85 -3.83 -17.36
N GLY A 618 44.67 -4.26 -18.61
CA GLY A 618 44.07 -3.76 -19.85
C GLY A 618 44.53 -4.71 -21.00
N GLY A 619 44.00 -4.53 -22.23
CA GLY A 619 44.53 -5.12 -23.48
C GLY A 619 43.50 -5.96 -24.24
N ASP A 620 42.79 -5.40 -25.24
CA ASP A 620 43.14 -5.32 -26.68
C ASP A 620 42.85 -6.65 -27.42
N GLY A 621 41.68 -6.83 -28.07
CA GLY A 621 41.38 -6.54 -29.50
C GLY A 621 41.51 -7.83 -30.36
N PRO A 622 41.02 -7.96 -31.62
CA PRO A 622 40.16 -7.12 -32.47
C PRO A 622 38.93 -7.86 -33.10
N MET A 623 38.05 -7.11 -33.81
CA MET A 623 37.02 -7.63 -34.76
C MET A 623 37.67 -8.16 -36.07
N PRO A 624 36.98 -8.98 -36.91
CA PRO A 624 35.98 -8.52 -37.92
C PRO A 624 34.79 -9.51 -38.07
N GLY A 625 33.56 -9.13 -38.45
CA GLY A 625 33.13 -8.64 -39.76
C GLY A 625 32.16 -9.67 -40.39
N GLY A 626 31.07 -9.23 -41.03
CA GLY A 626 30.20 -10.13 -41.82
C GLY A 626 28.78 -9.60 -42.07
N ASP A 627 28.62 -8.93 -43.21
CA ASP A 627 27.38 -8.45 -43.86
C ASP A 627 26.48 -9.59 -44.41
N GLY A 628 25.22 -9.23 -44.71
CA GLY A 628 24.30 -9.89 -45.65
C GLY A 628 22.92 -10.12 -45.02
N GLY A 629 21.83 -9.39 -45.34
CA GLY A 629 21.19 -9.28 -46.67
C GLY A 629 20.28 -10.52 -46.87
N ASP A 630 19.02 -10.48 -47.27
CA ASP A 630 18.19 -9.47 -47.92
C ASP A 630 16.74 -10.02 -48.01
N SER A 631 15.73 -9.15 -48.01
CA SER A 631 14.47 -9.26 -48.79
C SER A 631 13.45 -10.39 -48.42
N GLN A 632 12.13 -10.37 -48.66
CA GLN A 632 11.12 -9.55 -49.34
C GLN A 632 9.76 -10.10 -48.80
N ASP A 633 8.82 -9.26 -48.35
CA ASP A 633 7.72 -8.66 -49.15
C ASP A 633 6.46 -9.53 -49.22
N THR A 634 5.30 -8.94 -48.88
CA THR A 634 4.08 -8.97 -49.70
C THR A 634 3.02 -8.04 -49.11
N ASP A 635 2.68 -7.06 -49.94
CA ASP A 635 1.52 -6.17 -49.90
C ASP A 635 0.18 -6.88 -49.61
N THR A 636 -0.75 -6.14 -48.98
CA THR A 636 -2.11 -5.98 -49.53
C THR A 636 -2.73 -4.67 -49.07
N VAL A 637 -3.28 -3.96 -50.04
CA VAL A 637 -4.01 -2.70 -49.94
C VAL A 637 -5.46 -2.98 -49.53
N ASP A 638 -6.02 -2.23 -48.59
CA ASP A 638 -7.46 -1.93 -48.59
C ASP A 638 -7.74 -0.50 -48.13
N THR A 639 -8.60 0.16 -48.89
CA THR A 639 -9.00 1.56 -48.78
C THR A 639 -10.28 1.67 -48.00
N THR A 640 -10.32 2.44 -46.91
CA THR A 640 -11.58 3.01 -46.41
C THR A 640 -11.38 4.47 -45.97
N GLU A 641 -12.19 5.34 -46.56
CA GLU A 641 -12.28 6.75 -46.25
C GLU A 641 -12.76 6.98 -44.81
N ALA A 642 -12.10 7.91 -44.12
CA ALA A 642 -12.48 8.38 -42.81
C ALA A 642 -13.74 9.24 -42.89
N LEU A 643 -14.81 8.84 -42.18
CA LEU A 643 -15.89 9.72 -41.79
C LEU A 643 -15.61 10.28 -40.38
N THR A 644 -15.81 11.57 -40.25
CA THR A 644 -15.64 12.39 -39.04
C THR A 644 -16.55 11.94 -37.88
N PRO A 645 -16.13 12.15 -36.62
CA PRO A 645 -16.92 11.78 -35.44
C PRO A 645 -18.12 12.72 -35.27
N VAL A 646 -19.32 12.14 -35.19
CA VAL A 646 -20.54 12.87 -34.81
C VAL A 646 -20.59 12.96 -33.29
N THR A 647 -20.15 14.10 -32.76
CA THR A 647 -20.57 14.59 -31.46
C THR A 647 -22.05 14.97 -31.53
N SER A 648 -22.86 14.38 -30.65
CA SER A 648 -24.27 14.71 -30.41
C SER A 648 -25.22 14.59 -31.62
N GLY A 649 -25.98 13.50 -31.72
CA GLY A 649 -27.07 13.42 -32.68
C GLY A 649 -27.80 12.08 -32.65
N ARG A 650 -29.06 12.11 -32.17
CA ARG A 650 -30.06 11.02 -32.12
C ARG A 650 -29.77 9.79 -32.99
N VAL A 651 -29.77 8.62 -32.35
CA VAL A 651 -29.81 7.32 -33.04
C VAL A 651 -31.26 6.84 -33.12
N TYR A 652 -31.56 6.25 -34.26
CA TYR A 652 -32.86 5.76 -34.71
C TYR A 652 -33.37 4.59 -33.88
N GLY A 653 -34.48 4.80 -33.16
CA GLY A 653 -35.30 3.71 -32.60
C GLY A 653 -34.53 2.73 -31.70
N ASP A 654 -35.10 1.54 -31.54
CA ASP A 654 -34.46 0.46 -30.79
C ASP A 654 -33.30 -0.15 -31.59
N VAL A 655 -32.16 -0.37 -30.93
CA VAL A 655 -30.93 -0.90 -31.54
C VAL A 655 -30.39 -2.13 -30.83
N THR A 656 -29.50 -2.87 -31.48
CA THR A 656 -28.66 -3.94 -30.90
C THR A 656 -27.19 -3.63 -31.18
N ILE A 657 -26.28 -4.16 -30.37
CA ILE A 657 -24.84 -4.08 -30.68
C ILE A 657 -24.51 -5.18 -31.69
N SER A 658 -23.98 -4.82 -32.86
CA SER A 658 -23.65 -5.77 -33.94
C SER A 658 -22.17 -6.11 -34.02
N SER A 659 -21.29 -5.25 -33.50
CA SER A 659 -19.85 -5.54 -33.39
C SER A 659 -19.20 -4.66 -32.33
N ILE A 660 -18.09 -5.14 -31.77
CA ILE A 660 -17.19 -4.38 -30.89
C ILE A 660 -15.75 -4.49 -31.40
N SER A 661 -14.92 -3.51 -31.10
CA SER A 661 -13.47 -3.56 -31.34
C SER A 661 -12.73 -3.09 -30.09
N TYR A 662 -11.54 -3.62 -29.89
CA TYR A 662 -10.74 -3.40 -28.71
C TYR A 662 -9.51 -2.54 -29.02
N GLY A 663 -9.02 -1.80 -28.02
CA GLY A 663 -7.83 -0.96 -28.12
C GLY A 663 -6.53 -1.78 -28.20
N LYS A 664 -5.42 -1.11 -28.53
CA LYS A 664 -4.10 -1.76 -28.67
C LYS A 664 -3.56 -2.37 -27.37
N ASN A 665 -4.05 -1.90 -26.22
CA ASN A 665 -3.70 -2.45 -24.91
C ASN A 665 -4.57 -3.67 -24.54
N TYR A 666 -5.49 -4.08 -25.42
CA TYR A 666 -6.24 -5.30 -25.25
C TYR A 666 -5.40 -6.51 -25.65
N THR A 667 -5.10 -7.37 -24.68
CA THR A 667 -4.51 -8.67 -24.92
C THR A 667 -5.62 -9.72 -24.86
N ALA A 668 -5.97 -10.32 -26.00
CA ALA A 668 -6.87 -11.46 -26.01
C ALA A 668 -6.16 -12.64 -25.35
N THR A 669 -6.63 -13.11 -24.20
CA THR A 669 -6.06 -14.29 -23.58
C THR A 669 -6.97 -15.51 -23.83
N LYS A 670 -6.35 -16.68 -24.01
CA LYS A 670 -7.06 -17.97 -24.04
C LYS A 670 -6.69 -18.70 -22.76
N ALA A 671 -7.69 -19.19 -22.03
CA ALA A 671 -7.44 -20.14 -20.95
C ALA A 671 -6.72 -21.38 -21.52
N THR A 672 -5.57 -21.75 -20.96
CA THR A 672 -4.93 -23.04 -21.20
C THR A 672 -5.14 -23.95 -19.98
N ALA A 673 -4.95 -25.26 -20.14
CA ALA A 673 -5.19 -26.25 -19.06
C ALA A 673 -4.26 -26.10 -17.85
N ASP A 674 -3.26 -25.22 -17.92
CA ASP A 674 -2.20 -25.00 -16.92
C ASP A 674 -2.06 -23.50 -16.57
N ASP A 675 -3.02 -22.66 -16.97
CA ASP A 675 -2.93 -21.20 -16.84
C ASP A 675 -3.72 -20.68 -15.64
N THR A 676 -3.04 -20.46 -14.53
CA THR A 676 -3.53 -19.66 -13.41
C THR A 676 -3.58 -18.15 -13.74
N ILE A 677 -3.29 -17.71 -14.99
CA ILE A 677 -2.89 -16.32 -15.29
C ILE A 677 -3.54 -15.70 -16.55
N ASN A 678 -4.45 -16.37 -17.28
CA ASN A 678 -5.08 -15.79 -18.49
C ASN A 678 -6.61 -15.98 -18.56
N SER A 679 -7.38 -14.89 -18.40
CA SER A 679 -8.86 -14.90 -18.52
C SER A 679 -9.40 -14.59 -19.94
N PRO A 680 -10.42 -15.33 -20.42
CA PRO A 680 -11.29 -14.91 -21.52
C PRO A 680 -12.21 -13.72 -21.21
N SER A 681 -12.24 -13.20 -19.97
CA SER A 681 -12.95 -11.97 -19.61
C SER A 681 -12.21 -10.81 -20.26
N ALA A 682 -12.62 -10.50 -21.49
CA ALA A 682 -12.06 -9.42 -22.27
C ALA A 682 -11.95 -8.16 -21.40
N SER A 683 -10.71 -7.69 -21.16
CA SER A 683 -10.44 -6.34 -20.68
C SER A 683 -11.43 -5.40 -21.36
N THR A 684 -12.20 -4.63 -20.59
CA THR A 684 -13.29 -3.79 -21.12
C THR A 684 -12.79 -2.62 -21.95
N ASN A 685 -11.54 -2.65 -22.41
CA ASN A 685 -10.88 -1.73 -23.34
C ASN A 685 -11.51 -1.76 -24.74
N VAL A 686 -12.84 -1.68 -24.79
CA VAL A 686 -13.65 -1.53 -25.98
C VAL A 686 -13.48 -0.10 -26.45
N THR A 687 -12.87 0.07 -27.62
CA THR A 687 -12.62 1.37 -28.24
C THR A 687 -13.62 1.67 -29.36
N SER A 688 -14.41 0.69 -29.80
CA SER A 688 -15.43 0.90 -30.83
C SER A 688 -16.63 -0.02 -30.66
N VAL A 689 -17.83 0.52 -30.87
CA VAL A 689 -19.11 -0.20 -30.82
C VAL A 689 -19.92 0.15 -32.06
N THR A 690 -20.39 -0.86 -32.79
CA THR A 690 -21.35 -0.67 -33.89
C THR A 690 -22.74 -1.06 -33.41
N LEU A 691 -23.65 -0.10 -33.44
CA LEU A 691 -25.08 -0.26 -33.19
C LEU A 691 -25.80 -0.55 -34.51
N LYS A 692 -26.80 -1.43 -34.46
CA LYS A 692 -27.65 -1.80 -35.59
C LYS A 692 -29.12 -1.67 -35.21
N ASP A 693 -29.88 -0.91 -35.99
CA ASP A 693 -31.33 -0.76 -35.79
C ASP A 693 -32.14 -1.90 -36.42
N ARG A 694 -33.46 -1.90 -36.18
CA ARG A 694 -34.39 -2.95 -36.68
C ARG A 694 -34.50 -3.03 -38.20
N VAL A 695 -34.16 -1.96 -38.93
CA VAL A 695 -34.20 -1.93 -40.41
C VAL A 695 -32.81 -2.17 -41.02
N GLY A 696 -31.83 -2.52 -40.18
CA GLY A 696 -30.49 -2.94 -40.60
C GLY A 696 -29.48 -1.81 -40.79
N ARG A 697 -29.83 -0.56 -40.45
CA ARG A 697 -28.89 0.57 -40.50
C ARG A 697 -27.92 0.48 -39.34
N THR A 698 -26.66 0.81 -39.58
CA THR A 698 -25.60 0.76 -38.59
C THR A 698 -25.06 2.14 -38.26
N GLN A 699 -24.57 2.30 -37.03
CA GLN A 699 -23.81 3.46 -36.58
C GLN A 699 -22.68 2.99 -35.67
N THR A 700 -21.47 3.47 -35.92
CA THR A 700 -20.30 3.15 -35.10
C THR A 700 -19.94 4.32 -34.18
N VAL A 701 -19.82 4.04 -32.89
CA VAL A 701 -19.24 4.94 -31.88
C VAL A 701 -17.80 4.49 -31.65
N LYS A 702 -16.85 5.41 -31.74
CA LYS A 702 -15.42 5.15 -31.52
C LYS A 702 -14.91 6.04 -30.39
N ALA A 703 -14.03 5.51 -29.56
CA ALA A 703 -13.24 6.29 -28.61
C ALA A 703 -12.37 7.29 -29.38
N SER A 704 -12.15 8.45 -28.76
CA SER A 704 -11.37 9.57 -29.29
C SER A 704 -9.86 9.26 -29.39
N SER A 705 -9.37 8.26 -28.67
CA SER A 705 -7.98 7.79 -28.69
C SER A 705 -7.89 6.26 -28.55
N ASP A 706 -6.70 5.71 -28.80
CA ASP A 706 -6.41 4.28 -28.58
C ASP A 706 -6.43 3.86 -27.09
N SER A 707 -6.40 4.83 -26.16
CA SER A 707 -6.49 4.59 -24.72
C SER A 707 -7.90 4.80 -24.17
N GLY A 708 -8.78 5.46 -24.94
CA GLY A 708 -10.14 5.74 -24.51
C GLY A 708 -10.98 4.47 -24.41
N VAL A 709 -11.84 4.39 -23.40
CA VAL A 709 -12.65 3.20 -23.13
C VAL A 709 -14.13 3.52 -23.15
N LEU A 710 -14.89 2.73 -23.88
CA LEU A 710 -16.35 2.89 -24.01
C LEU A 710 -17.11 2.11 -22.94
N THR A 711 -18.09 2.78 -22.34
CA THR A 711 -18.97 2.26 -21.28
C THR A 711 -20.42 2.38 -21.70
N LEU A 712 -21.20 1.32 -21.49
CA LEU A 712 -22.62 1.32 -21.75
C LEU A 712 -23.36 1.81 -20.50
N ALA A 713 -24.07 2.93 -20.62
CA ALA A 713 -25.00 3.40 -19.61
C ALA A 713 -26.44 3.23 -20.13
N VAL A 714 -27.32 2.60 -19.36
CA VAL A 714 -28.74 2.41 -19.67
C VAL A 714 -29.59 2.91 -18.51
N ASN A 715 -30.38 3.97 -18.73
CA ASN A 715 -31.23 4.61 -17.72
C ASN A 715 -30.48 5.02 -16.44
N GLY A 716 -29.22 5.44 -16.57
CA GLY A 716 -28.37 5.80 -15.43
C GLY A 716 -27.68 4.62 -14.74
N THR A 717 -27.88 3.39 -15.23
CA THR A 717 -27.18 2.18 -14.77
C THR A 717 -26.01 1.86 -15.70
N GLU A 718 -24.86 1.51 -15.13
CA GLU A 718 -23.76 0.94 -15.91
C GLU A 718 -24.06 -0.53 -16.23
N GLU A 719 -23.92 -0.91 -17.50
CA GLU A 719 -24.25 -2.25 -17.99
C GLU A 719 -23.03 -2.89 -18.67
N ASN A 720 -22.89 -4.20 -18.51
CA ASN A 720 -21.82 -4.94 -19.17
C ASN A 720 -22.00 -4.91 -20.71
N LEU A 721 -21.22 -4.05 -21.35
CA LEU A 721 -21.25 -3.80 -22.80
C LEU A 721 -20.99 -5.08 -23.61
N VAL A 722 -20.02 -5.89 -23.20
CA VAL A 722 -19.65 -7.13 -23.89
C VAL A 722 -20.77 -8.17 -23.78
N LYS A 723 -21.36 -8.33 -22.58
CA LYS A 723 -22.51 -9.22 -22.36
C LYS A 723 -23.73 -8.76 -23.15
N ALA A 724 -23.97 -7.45 -23.23
CA ALA A 724 -25.03 -6.87 -24.05
C ALA A 724 -24.86 -7.19 -25.54
N TYR A 725 -23.63 -7.14 -26.05
CA TYR A 725 -23.27 -7.55 -27.41
C TYR A 725 -23.49 -9.06 -27.63
N GLN A 726 -22.92 -9.92 -26.78
CA GLN A 726 -23.03 -11.37 -26.89
C GLN A 726 -24.49 -11.85 -26.86
N LYS A 727 -25.31 -11.27 -25.98
CA LYS A 727 -26.74 -11.58 -25.86
C LYS A 727 -27.62 -10.89 -26.90
N LYS A 728 -27.07 -10.03 -27.77
CA LYS A 728 -27.82 -9.21 -28.74
C LYS A 728 -28.96 -8.41 -28.06
N THR A 729 -28.65 -7.84 -26.90
CA THR A 729 -29.61 -7.10 -26.08
C THR A 729 -30.17 -5.92 -26.88
N THR A 730 -31.50 -5.75 -26.86
CA THR A 730 -32.16 -4.61 -27.51
C THR A 730 -32.11 -3.39 -26.59
N LEU A 731 -31.39 -2.35 -27.00
CA LEU A 731 -31.30 -1.06 -26.33
C LEU A 731 -32.42 -0.14 -26.83
N LYS A 732 -33.20 0.44 -25.91
CA LYS A 732 -34.37 1.26 -26.23
C LYS A 732 -33.98 2.69 -26.58
N ALA A 733 -34.64 3.27 -27.57
CA ALA A 733 -34.38 4.66 -27.95
C ALA A 733 -34.51 5.61 -26.74
N GLY A 734 -33.51 6.48 -26.55
CA GLY A 734 -33.52 7.48 -25.48
C GLY A 734 -33.19 6.95 -24.08
N THR A 735 -32.93 5.65 -23.93
CA THR A 735 -32.59 5.04 -22.64
C THR A 735 -31.10 4.74 -22.50
N TYR A 736 -30.30 4.78 -23.56
CA TYR A 736 -28.90 4.37 -23.51
C TYR A 736 -27.93 5.47 -23.96
N ALA A 737 -26.70 5.38 -23.47
CA ALA A 737 -25.55 6.13 -23.93
C ALA A 737 -24.32 5.22 -23.98
N ILE A 738 -23.44 5.46 -24.95
CA ILE A 738 -22.09 4.90 -24.97
C ILE A 738 -21.16 6.05 -24.56
N ALA A 739 -20.69 6.04 -23.32
CA ALA A 739 -19.83 7.07 -22.75
C ALA A 739 -18.36 6.67 -22.89
N GLU A 740 -17.48 7.65 -23.05
CA GLU A 740 -16.03 7.43 -23.14
C GLU A 740 -15.35 7.94 -21.87
N THR A 741 -14.40 7.16 -21.34
CA THR A 741 -13.39 7.63 -20.39
C THR A 741 -12.01 7.60 -21.06
N ALA A 742 -11.06 8.41 -20.61
CA ALA A 742 -9.73 8.46 -21.23
C ALA A 742 -8.87 7.21 -20.95
N GLY A 743 -9.30 6.36 -20.02
CA GLY A 743 -8.67 5.07 -19.71
C GLY A 743 -7.29 5.22 -19.07
N SER A 744 -7.07 6.34 -18.38
CA SER A 744 -5.74 6.68 -17.83
C SER A 744 -5.28 5.76 -16.70
N GLN A 745 -6.18 4.98 -16.11
CA GLN A 745 -5.82 3.88 -15.22
C GLN A 745 -5.51 2.63 -16.02
N SER A 746 -4.24 2.44 -16.39
CA SER A 746 -3.75 1.17 -16.94
C SER A 746 -2.78 0.55 -15.94
N TYR A 747 -3.16 -0.57 -15.34
CA TYR A 747 -2.29 -1.31 -14.43
C TYR A 747 -1.48 -2.33 -15.21
N SER A 748 -0.16 -2.19 -15.22
CA SER A 748 0.72 -3.04 -16.02
C SER A 748 1.70 -3.90 -15.23
N GLU A 749 1.77 -3.81 -13.91
CA GLU A 749 2.77 -4.54 -13.12
C GLU A 749 2.27 -4.87 -11.69
N MET A 750 2.53 -6.10 -11.24
CA MET A 750 2.43 -6.47 -9.82
C MET A 750 3.78 -6.26 -9.11
N ALA A 751 3.73 -5.81 -7.85
CA ALA A 751 4.79 -6.15 -6.91
C ALA A 751 4.77 -7.68 -6.69
N LYS A 752 5.92 -8.33 -6.77
CA LYS A 752 6.04 -9.78 -6.55
C LYS A 752 5.64 -10.13 -5.12
N PHE A 753 4.43 -10.64 -4.90
CA PHE A 753 4.12 -11.44 -3.71
C PHE A 753 4.55 -12.89 -4.01
N GLY A 754 5.79 -13.22 -3.64
CA GLY A 754 6.38 -14.53 -3.89
C GLY A 754 6.50 -14.92 -5.37
N ASN A 755 6.30 -16.21 -5.67
CA ASN A 755 6.47 -16.84 -6.99
C ASN A 755 5.22 -16.77 -7.90
N MET A 756 4.17 -16.01 -7.54
CA MET A 756 2.93 -15.89 -8.32
C MET A 756 3.04 -14.92 -9.52
N GLY A 757 4.22 -14.86 -10.13
CA GLY A 757 4.50 -13.98 -11.26
C GLY A 757 4.20 -14.67 -12.59
N GLY A 758 3.13 -14.27 -13.25
CA GLY A 758 2.96 -14.50 -14.68
C GLY A 758 2.37 -13.28 -15.39
N ASN A 759 2.13 -13.46 -16.69
CA ASN A 759 1.89 -12.37 -17.64
C ASN A 759 0.82 -11.37 -17.18
N THR A 760 1.13 -10.09 -17.35
CA THR A 760 0.36 -8.95 -16.87
C THR A 760 -0.93 -8.75 -17.66
N ALA A 761 -2.07 -9.14 -17.08
CA ALA A 761 -3.36 -8.66 -17.52
C ALA A 761 -3.44 -7.13 -17.26
N GLN A 762 -3.63 -6.34 -18.32
CA GLN A 762 -3.87 -4.90 -18.19
C GLN A 762 -5.37 -4.64 -18.05
N TYR A 763 -5.79 -4.27 -16.84
CA TYR A 763 -7.14 -3.79 -16.58
C TYR A 763 -7.19 -2.27 -16.78
N THR A 764 -8.22 -1.80 -17.47
CA THR A 764 -8.54 -0.37 -17.57
C THR A 764 -9.78 -0.08 -16.74
N TYR A 765 -9.57 0.34 -15.49
CA TYR A 765 -10.66 0.62 -14.57
C TYR A 765 -11.37 1.92 -14.96
N ARG A 766 -12.69 1.92 -14.75
CA ARG A 766 -13.59 3.02 -15.07
C ARG A 766 -14.39 3.34 -13.84
N ALA A 767 -14.74 4.62 -13.66
CA ALA A 767 -15.57 5.04 -12.56
C ALA A 767 -16.75 5.89 -13.00
N ALA A 768 -17.83 5.86 -12.22
CA ALA A 768 -18.93 6.79 -12.42
C ALA A 768 -18.49 8.22 -12.08
N LEU A 769 -17.74 8.38 -10.98
CA LEU A 769 -17.20 9.66 -10.53
C LEU A 769 -15.74 9.51 -10.09
N THR A 770 -14.86 10.30 -10.69
CA THR A 770 -13.44 10.36 -10.30
C THR A 770 -13.09 11.75 -9.81
N LEU A 771 -12.48 11.83 -8.62
CA LEU A 771 -11.85 13.03 -8.09
C LEU A 771 -10.34 12.84 -8.04
N SER A 772 -9.61 13.88 -8.43
CA SER A 772 -8.17 13.98 -8.20
C SER A 772 -7.87 15.31 -7.52
N ASN A 773 -7.18 15.25 -6.38
CA ASN A 773 -6.80 16.42 -5.59
C ASN A 773 -7.97 17.34 -5.24
N GLY A 774 -9.17 16.77 -5.09
CA GLY A 774 -10.39 17.48 -4.73
C GLY A 774 -11.10 18.18 -5.90
N ASP A 775 -10.68 17.96 -7.13
CA ASP A 775 -11.38 18.38 -8.34
C ASP A 775 -11.96 17.18 -9.10
N ILE A 776 -13.10 17.37 -9.77
CA ILE A 776 -13.71 16.33 -10.62
C ILE A 776 -12.88 16.18 -11.89
N LEU A 777 -12.49 14.95 -12.21
CA LEU A 777 -11.78 14.62 -13.43
C LEU A 777 -12.79 14.27 -14.54
N ASP A 778 -13.21 15.27 -15.31
CA ASP A 778 -14.26 15.12 -16.33
C ASP A 778 -13.96 14.01 -17.36
N GLY A 779 -12.70 13.81 -17.74
CA GLY A 779 -12.29 12.77 -18.68
C GLY A 779 -12.31 11.34 -18.12
N GLU A 780 -12.51 11.18 -16.81
CA GLU A 780 -12.59 9.89 -16.11
C GLU A 780 -13.90 9.77 -15.31
N THR A 781 -14.89 10.61 -15.63
CA THR A 781 -16.21 10.65 -14.99
C THR A 781 -17.26 10.38 -16.05
N ILE A 782 -18.33 9.66 -15.70
CA ILE A 782 -19.44 9.33 -16.61
C ILE A 782 -20.73 10.01 -16.10
N PRO A 783 -21.02 11.25 -16.53
CA PRO A 783 -22.16 12.01 -16.01
C PRO A 783 -23.52 11.34 -16.19
N GLN A 784 -23.66 10.49 -17.21
CA GLN A 784 -24.90 9.75 -17.50
C GLN A 784 -25.30 8.83 -16.34
N LEU A 785 -24.33 8.29 -15.60
CA LEU A 785 -24.54 7.44 -14.42
C LEU A 785 -24.87 8.23 -13.15
N LEU A 786 -24.58 9.53 -13.13
CA LEU A 786 -24.77 10.41 -11.98
C LEU A 786 -26.10 11.18 -12.03
N SER A 787 -26.91 10.95 -13.06
CA SER A 787 -28.12 11.73 -13.37
C SER A 787 -29.21 11.69 -12.28
N SER A 788 -29.18 10.68 -11.41
CA SER A 788 -30.12 10.52 -10.29
C SER A 788 -29.69 11.27 -9.01
N ALA A 789 -28.47 11.79 -8.97
CA ALA A 789 -27.86 12.35 -7.76
C ALA A 789 -27.43 13.81 -7.96
N THR A 790 -27.33 14.56 -6.86
CA THR A 790 -26.68 15.88 -6.87
C THR A 790 -25.22 15.70 -6.47
N TYR A 791 -24.29 16.12 -7.32
CA TYR A 791 -22.86 16.02 -7.03
C TYR A 791 -22.09 17.30 -7.37
N ASN A 792 -21.00 17.52 -6.65
CA ASN A 792 -19.98 18.52 -6.95
C ASN A 792 -18.65 18.05 -6.34
N ARG A 793 -17.60 18.88 -6.44
CA ARG A 793 -16.25 18.54 -5.94
C ARG A 793 -16.15 18.20 -4.44
N THR A 794 -17.14 18.59 -3.63
CA THR A 794 -17.15 18.33 -2.18
C THR A 794 -17.97 17.10 -1.79
N GLY A 795 -18.85 16.62 -2.67
CA GLY A 795 -19.67 15.46 -2.35
C GLY A 795 -20.75 15.13 -3.37
N ILE A 796 -21.36 13.96 -3.18
CA ILE A 796 -22.51 13.42 -3.90
C ILE A 796 -23.62 13.05 -2.91
N LYS A 797 -24.87 13.34 -3.26
CA LYS A 797 -26.02 13.08 -2.39
C LYS A 797 -27.36 12.88 -3.08
N ASN A 798 -28.29 12.29 -2.33
CA ASN A 798 -29.72 12.18 -2.67
C ASN A 798 -29.95 11.52 -4.03
N GLY A 799 -29.47 10.28 -4.21
CA GLY A 799 -29.58 9.59 -5.49
C GLY A 799 -29.23 8.12 -5.43
N THR A 800 -29.14 7.50 -6.60
CA THR A 800 -28.82 6.08 -6.76
C THR A 800 -27.71 5.87 -7.77
N LEU A 801 -26.72 5.06 -7.43
CA LEU A 801 -25.68 4.64 -8.35
C LEU A 801 -25.75 3.13 -8.55
N THR A 802 -25.87 2.68 -9.79
CA THR A 802 -26.05 1.26 -10.11
C THR A 802 -25.09 0.81 -11.20
N SER A 803 -24.51 -0.36 -11.02
CA SER A 803 -23.62 -1.01 -12.00
C SER A 803 -23.91 -2.51 -12.05
N ASN A 804 -23.98 -3.07 -13.24
CA ASN A 804 -24.10 -4.50 -13.53
C ASN A 804 -22.87 -5.04 -14.30
N GLY A 805 -21.85 -4.19 -14.47
CA GLY A 805 -20.60 -4.49 -15.15
C GLY A 805 -19.49 -4.92 -14.20
N ALA A 806 -18.60 -5.76 -14.74
CA ALA A 806 -17.32 -6.10 -14.12
C ALA A 806 -16.30 -4.96 -14.30
N PHE A 807 -15.23 -4.98 -13.49
CA PHE A 807 -14.10 -4.04 -13.61
C PHE A 807 -14.50 -2.55 -13.55
N PHE A 808 -15.49 -2.22 -12.72
CA PHE A 808 -16.06 -0.88 -12.61
C PHE A 808 -16.05 -0.41 -11.16
N ASN A 809 -15.37 0.70 -10.90
CA ASN A 809 -15.45 1.41 -9.62
C ASN A 809 -16.64 2.38 -9.66
N GLY A 810 -17.21 2.71 -8.51
CA GLY A 810 -18.26 3.74 -8.47
C GLY A 810 -17.68 5.12 -8.32
N ILE A 811 -17.10 5.36 -7.15
CA ILE A 811 -16.50 6.63 -6.77
C ILE A 811 -15.04 6.40 -6.43
N ILE A 812 -14.14 7.06 -7.15
CA ILE A 812 -12.72 7.09 -6.84
C ILE A 812 -12.38 8.50 -6.35
N ALA A 813 -11.89 8.62 -5.12
CA ALA A 813 -11.37 9.86 -4.57
C ALA A 813 -9.86 9.75 -4.34
N GLU A 814 -9.09 10.43 -5.17
CA GLU A 814 -7.64 10.45 -5.13
C GLU A 814 -7.09 11.79 -4.59
N ALA A 815 -5.97 11.71 -3.87
CA ALA A 815 -5.21 12.87 -3.40
C ALA A 815 -3.70 12.63 -3.45
N SER A 816 -2.96 13.38 -4.26
CA SER A 816 -1.51 13.25 -4.41
C SER A 816 -0.72 14.50 -4.02
N SER A 817 -1.38 15.66 -3.91
CA SER A 817 -0.71 16.96 -3.71
C SER A 817 -1.27 17.79 -2.55
N GLN A 818 -2.49 17.49 -2.09
CA GLN A 818 -3.13 18.19 -0.97
C GLN A 818 -4.17 17.29 -0.32
N ASP A 819 -4.43 17.49 0.97
CA ASP A 819 -5.49 16.78 1.68
C ASP A 819 -6.85 17.04 1.03
N THR A 820 -7.65 15.98 0.87
CA THR A 820 -9.00 16.08 0.32
C THR A 820 -10.02 15.46 1.26
N THR A 821 -11.26 15.94 1.14
CA THR A 821 -12.40 15.32 1.78
C THR A 821 -13.57 15.33 0.81
N PHE A 822 -14.14 14.16 0.56
CA PHE A 822 -15.31 13.98 -0.29
C PHE A 822 -16.45 13.32 0.50
N GLN A 823 -17.66 13.87 0.42
CA GLN A 823 -18.81 13.38 1.17
C GLN A 823 -19.79 12.62 0.27
N ILE A 824 -20.21 11.43 0.69
CA ILE A 824 -21.27 10.60 0.12
C ILE A 824 -22.39 10.59 1.16
N LYS A 825 -23.57 11.12 0.81
CA LYS A 825 -24.68 11.25 1.76
C LYS A 825 -26.03 10.90 1.19
N ASN A 826 -26.85 10.13 1.90
CA ASN A 826 -28.21 9.77 1.45
C ASN A 826 -28.21 9.17 0.04
N MET A 827 -27.29 8.22 -0.18
CA MET A 827 -27.14 7.51 -1.45
C MET A 827 -27.61 6.07 -1.31
N LYS A 828 -28.16 5.51 -2.39
CA LYS A 828 -28.28 4.06 -2.59
C LYS A 828 -27.27 3.63 -3.64
N ILE A 829 -26.30 2.80 -3.30
CA ILE A 829 -25.29 2.29 -4.23
C ILE A 829 -25.51 0.78 -4.34
N ASP A 830 -25.65 0.26 -5.56
CA ASP A 830 -26.11 -1.11 -5.83
C ASP A 830 -25.33 -1.70 -7.02
N TYR A 831 -24.34 -2.52 -6.73
CA TYR A 831 -23.27 -2.90 -7.67
C TYR A 831 -23.20 -4.41 -7.81
N ASN A 832 -23.29 -4.91 -9.04
CA ASN A 832 -23.24 -6.33 -9.34
C ASN A 832 -22.13 -6.66 -10.36
N GLY A 833 -21.51 -7.83 -10.19
CA GLY A 833 -20.43 -8.35 -11.02
C GLY A 833 -19.11 -8.44 -10.25
N ASP A 834 -18.06 -8.94 -10.90
CA ASP A 834 -16.78 -9.13 -10.22
C ASP A 834 -16.04 -7.80 -9.93
N GLY A 835 -15.25 -7.80 -8.86
CA GLY A 835 -14.41 -6.67 -8.43
C GLY A 835 -12.96 -6.73 -8.93
N ALA A 836 -12.56 -7.80 -9.62
CA ALA A 836 -11.20 -8.06 -10.12
C ALA A 836 -10.10 -8.20 -9.06
N ASN A 837 -9.85 -7.20 -8.20
CA ASN A 837 -8.78 -7.24 -7.21
C ASN A 837 -9.02 -6.32 -6.00
N ASP A 838 -9.56 -6.90 -4.93
CA ASP A 838 -9.83 -6.20 -3.66
C ASP A 838 -8.57 -5.86 -2.84
N PHE A 839 -7.45 -6.56 -3.03
CA PHE A 839 -6.15 -6.24 -2.40
C PHE A 839 -5.49 -4.97 -2.97
N GLN A 840 -6.06 -4.38 -4.03
CA GLN A 840 -5.65 -3.08 -4.56
C GLN A 840 -6.77 -2.04 -4.46
N GLY A 841 -7.94 -2.42 -3.91
CA GLY A 841 -9.14 -1.59 -3.85
C GLY A 841 -9.78 -1.32 -5.22
N GLU A 842 -9.32 -1.98 -6.28
CA GLU A 842 -9.86 -1.82 -7.62
C GLU A 842 -11.18 -2.59 -7.75
N GLY A 843 -12.10 -2.09 -8.59
CA GLY A 843 -13.47 -2.63 -8.69
C GLY A 843 -14.34 -2.44 -7.44
N ALA A 844 -13.82 -1.83 -6.38
CA ALA A 844 -14.62 -1.44 -5.22
C ALA A 844 -15.64 -0.35 -5.60
N ALA A 845 -16.85 -0.41 -5.03
CA ALA A 845 -17.86 0.61 -5.32
C ALA A 845 -17.39 2.01 -4.86
N ILE A 846 -16.60 2.09 -3.79
CA ILE A 846 -16.00 3.33 -3.28
C ILE A 846 -14.52 3.10 -2.97
N LEU A 847 -13.64 3.96 -3.50
CA LEU A 847 -12.19 3.89 -3.28
C LEU A 847 -11.63 5.26 -2.82
N ALA A 848 -10.96 5.27 -1.67
CA ALA A 848 -10.14 6.40 -1.21
C ALA A 848 -8.65 6.09 -1.37
N CYS A 849 -7.87 6.92 -2.08
CA CYS A 849 -6.47 6.59 -2.40
C CYS A 849 -5.56 7.81 -2.58
N THR A 850 -4.24 7.60 -2.59
CA THR A 850 -3.25 8.69 -2.79
C THR A 850 -2.28 8.51 -3.95
N ASP A 851 -2.36 7.39 -4.70
CA ASP A 851 -1.30 6.99 -5.65
C ASP A 851 -1.81 6.52 -7.02
N VAL A 852 -3.08 6.76 -7.33
CA VAL A 852 -3.69 6.26 -8.58
C VAL A 852 -3.42 7.19 -9.78
N TYR A 853 -3.30 8.50 -9.54
CA TYR A 853 -3.06 9.49 -10.58
C TYR A 853 -1.78 10.27 -10.31
N LYS A 854 -0.62 9.72 -10.69
CA LYS A 854 0.58 10.56 -10.85
C LYS A 854 0.33 11.48 -12.02
N ALA A 855 -0.22 12.66 -11.73
CA ALA A 855 -0.56 13.64 -12.72
C ALA A 855 0.70 13.97 -13.54
N ASP A 856 0.73 13.57 -14.82
CA ASP A 856 1.56 14.28 -15.80
C ASP A 856 0.91 15.64 -16.04
N VAL A 857 0.99 16.50 -15.02
CA VAL A 857 0.55 17.89 -15.05
C VAL A 857 1.20 18.60 -16.25
N THR A 858 2.42 18.18 -16.60
CA THR A 858 3.20 18.73 -17.72
C THR A 858 2.61 18.32 -19.07
N GLY A 859 2.28 17.05 -19.27
CA GLY A 859 1.62 16.51 -20.45
C GLY A 859 0.21 17.06 -20.60
N THR A 860 -0.57 17.13 -19.51
CA THR A 860 -1.95 17.64 -19.53
C THR A 860 -2.00 19.15 -19.83
N LEU A 861 -1.09 19.94 -19.25
CA LEU A 861 -0.94 21.36 -19.59
C LEU A 861 -0.44 21.55 -21.02
N LYS A 862 0.44 20.68 -21.50
CA LYS A 862 0.95 20.70 -22.87
C LYS A 862 -0.17 20.36 -23.87
N THR A 863 -0.96 19.31 -23.63
CA THR A 863 -2.13 18.96 -24.46
C THR A 863 -3.17 20.08 -24.44
N LYS A 864 -3.51 20.64 -23.28
CA LYS A 864 -4.41 21.81 -23.19
C LYS A 864 -3.84 23.03 -23.92
N LEU A 865 -2.53 23.25 -23.89
CA LEU A 865 -1.86 24.33 -24.61
C LEU A 865 -1.86 24.07 -26.12
N GLU A 866 -1.70 22.83 -26.55
CA GLU A 866 -1.73 22.39 -27.95
C GLU A 866 -3.16 22.44 -28.51
N GLU A 867 -4.17 22.03 -27.74
CA GLU A 867 -5.60 22.20 -28.05
C GLU A 867 -5.97 23.67 -28.13
N LYS A 868 -5.54 24.52 -27.19
CA LYS A 868 -5.76 25.97 -27.28
C LYS A 868 -4.99 26.61 -28.44
N ALA A 869 -3.82 26.09 -28.81
CA ALA A 869 -3.08 26.54 -29.99
C ALA A 869 -3.77 26.10 -31.28
N LYS A 870 -4.42 24.93 -31.30
CA LYS A 870 -5.21 24.41 -32.42
C LYS A 870 -6.54 25.16 -32.54
N GLU A 871 -7.27 25.39 -31.45
CA GLU A 871 -8.44 26.29 -31.41
C GLU A 871 -8.07 27.71 -31.88
N LEU A 872 -6.89 28.22 -31.51
CA LEU A 872 -6.40 29.52 -31.98
C LEU A 872 -6.01 29.48 -33.48
N ALA A 873 -5.54 28.36 -34.00
CA ALA A 873 -5.22 28.17 -35.41
C ALA A 873 -6.50 28.02 -36.26
N ASP A 874 -7.48 27.27 -35.77
CA ASP A 874 -8.79 27.09 -36.39
C ASP A 874 -9.60 28.38 -36.31
N ALA A 875 -9.53 29.13 -35.21
CA ALA A 875 -10.08 30.49 -35.13
C ALA A 875 -9.36 31.46 -36.08
N LYS A 876 -8.07 31.29 -36.36
CA LYS A 876 -7.32 32.09 -37.36
C LYS A 876 -7.65 31.69 -38.80
N ASN A 877 -7.93 30.42 -39.06
CA ASN A 877 -8.35 29.90 -40.37
C ASN A 877 -9.81 30.27 -40.65
N ASN A 878 -10.71 30.13 -39.67
CA ASN A 878 -12.09 30.62 -39.74
C ASN A 878 -12.14 32.16 -39.85
N LEU A 879 -11.16 32.90 -39.29
CA LEU A 879 -10.97 34.34 -39.50
C LEU A 879 -10.42 34.67 -40.90
N ALA A 880 -9.73 33.73 -41.56
CA ALA A 880 -9.26 33.86 -42.94
C ALA A 880 -10.37 33.53 -43.96
N GLU A 881 -11.21 32.53 -43.68
CA GLU A 881 -12.41 32.18 -44.47
C GLU A 881 -13.55 33.20 -44.29
N ALA A 882 -13.73 33.72 -43.08
CA ALA A 882 -14.63 34.86 -42.83
C ALA A 882 -14.13 36.18 -43.46
N LYS A 883 -12.85 36.24 -43.90
CA LYS A 883 -12.30 37.38 -44.66
C LYS A 883 -12.54 37.28 -46.16
N GLU A 884 -12.82 36.10 -46.72
CA GLU A 884 -13.23 35.94 -48.12
C GLU A 884 -14.73 36.19 -48.34
N SER A 885 -15.57 36.11 -47.29
CA SER A 885 -17.00 36.48 -47.36
C SER A 885 -17.28 37.94 -46.98
N ALA A 886 -16.25 38.75 -46.67
CA ALA A 886 -16.39 40.14 -46.24
C ALA A 886 -16.27 41.17 -47.39
N ASP A 887 -16.33 40.75 -48.64
CA ASP A 887 -16.33 41.63 -49.82
C ASP A 887 -17.68 42.35 -50.06
N ALA A 888 -18.66 42.20 -49.16
CA ALA A 888 -19.98 42.87 -49.27
C ALA A 888 -20.13 44.18 -48.46
N ASN A 889 -19.15 44.62 -47.64
CA ASN A 889 -19.34 45.73 -46.68
C ASN A 889 -18.50 47.00 -46.98
N THR A 890 -18.60 47.49 -48.22
CA THR A 890 -17.91 48.65 -48.81
C THR A 890 -18.26 50.04 -48.21
N LYS A 891 -18.87 50.15 -47.02
CA LYS A 891 -19.28 51.46 -46.44
C LYS A 891 -18.60 51.88 -45.14
N LYS A 892 -17.75 51.03 -44.55
CA LYS A 892 -16.99 51.35 -43.31
C LYS A 892 -15.50 51.66 -43.55
N ILE A 893 -15.05 51.57 -44.80
CA ILE A 893 -13.67 51.81 -45.24
C ILE A 893 -13.33 53.31 -45.33
N ALA A 894 -14.29 54.18 -45.64
CA ALA A 894 -14.06 55.62 -45.79
C ALA A 894 -13.63 56.34 -44.48
N ASP A 895 -14.13 55.89 -43.32
CA ASP A 895 -13.76 56.47 -42.01
C ASP A 895 -12.37 56.01 -41.52
N LEU A 896 -11.93 54.82 -41.95
CA LEU A 896 -10.61 54.28 -41.61
C LEU A 896 -9.51 54.82 -42.53
N GLU A 897 -9.83 55.18 -43.79
CA GLU A 897 -8.91 55.85 -44.72
C GLU A 897 -8.50 57.26 -44.26
N ALA A 898 -9.39 57.99 -43.57
CA ALA A 898 -9.06 59.28 -42.95
C ALA A 898 -8.06 59.14 -41.78
N GLN A 899 -8.17 58.06 -40.99
CA GLN A 899 -7.26 57.78 -39.87
C GLN A 899 -5.92 57.19 -40.33
N LEU A 900 -5.91 56.42 -41.43
CA LEU A 900 -4.71 55.86 -42.04
C LEU A 900 -3.79 56.93 -42.66
N ASN A 901 -4.35 57.96 -43.30
CA ASN A 901 -3.59 59.09 -43.86
C ASN A 901 -2.90 59.95 -42.77
N ALA A 902 -3.50 60.09 -41.59
CA ALA A 902 -2.87 60.75 -40.45
C ALA A 902 -1.68 59.94 -39.88
N ALA A 903 -1.80 58.62 -39.83
CA ALA A 903 -0.74 57.72 -39.38
C ALA A 903 0.44 57.59 -40.38
N GLN A 904 0.17 57.63 -41.69
CA GLN A 904 1.21 57.56 -42.74
C GLN A 904 2.10 58.81 -42.80
N ASN A 905 1.56 59.98 -42.45
CA ASN A 905 2.35 61.22 -42.32
C ASN A 905 3.29 61.19 -41.09
N ALA A 906 2.89 60.56 -39.99
CA ALA A 906 3.75 60.35 -38.81
C ALA A 906 4.88 59.33 -39.08
N ILE A 907 4.60 58.26 -39.83
CA ILE A 907 5.58 57.22 -40.21
C ILE A 907 6.61 57.76 -41.22
N SER A 908 6.23 58.66 -42.12
CA SER A 908 7.14 59.25 -43.12
C SER A 908 8.19 60.18 -42.48
N LYS A 909 7.86 60.82 -41.35
CA LYS A 909 8.82 61.59 -40.54
C LYS A 909 9.78 60.67 -39.79
N ALA A 910 9.29 59.59 -39.19
CA ALA A 910 10.12 58.59 -38.50
C ALA A 910 11.07 57.80 -39.43
N LYS A 911 10.69 57.58 -40.71
CA LYS A 911 11.55 56.93 -41.71
C LYS A 911 12.74 57.80 -42.16
N LYS A 912 12.62 59.13 -42.15
CA LYS A 912 13.75 60.05 -42.41
C LYS A 912 14.79 60.01 -41.29
N ASP A 913 14.34 59.87 -40.04
CA ASP A 913 15.23 59.75 -38.87
C ASP A 913 15.93 58.38 -38.80
N LEU A 914 15.27 57.31 -39.28
CA LEU A 914 15.86 55.97 -39.39
C LEU A 914 16.93 55.87 -40.51
N ALA A 915 16.75 56.58 -41.63
CA ALA A 915 17.72 56.61 -42.73
C ALA A 915 19.03 57.36 -42.36
N ALA A 916 18.96 58.37 -41.48
CA ALA A 916 20.14 59.04 -40.93
C ALA A 916 20.91 58.14 -39.94
N ALA A 917 20.22 57.29 -39.18
CA ALA A 917 20.82 56.34 -38.24
C ALA A 917 21.50 55.12 -38.92
N GLN A 918 21.05 54.73 -40.12
CA GLN A 918 21.64 53.60 -40.87
C GLN A 918 22.94 53.97 -41.61
N THR A 919 23.16 55.24 -41.95
CA THR A 919 24.41 55.72 -42.57
C THR A 919 25.58 55.78 -41.57
N SER A 920 25.30 55.94 -40.27
CA SER A 920 26.32 55.83 -39.20
C SER A 920 26.65 54.38 -38.82
N ALA A 921 25.79 53.41 -39.13
CA ALA A 921 26.00 51.98 -38.85
C ALA A 921 26.85 51.26 -39.92
N LYS A 922 26.88 51.76 -41.16
CA LYS A 922 27.72 51.20 -42.25
C LYS A 922 29.22 51.56 -42.11
N LYS A 923 29.56 52.71 -41.51
CA LYS A 923 30.95 53.07 -41.14
C LYS A 923 31.47 52.32 -39.90
N ALA A 924 30.58 51.81 -39.04
CA ALA A 924 30.94 51.00 -37.87
C ALA A 924 31.20 49.51 -38.20
N LYS A 925 30.51 48.94 -39.20
CA LYS A 925 30.74 47.54 -39.67
C LYS A 925 32.09 47.33 -40.38
N ALA A 926 32.73 48.38 -40.90
CA ALA A 926 34.06 48.32 -41.50
C ALA A 926 35.21 48.40 -40.46
N ALA A 927 34.99 49.04 -39.30
CA ALA A 927 35.93 49.04 -38.17
C ALA A 927 35.78 47.81 -37.27
N GLN A 928 34.62 47.13 -37.31
CA GLN A 928 34.35 45.93 -36.53
C GLN A 928 35.12 44.70 -37.07
N LYS A 929 35.30 44.58 -38.39
CA LYS A 929 36.04 43.48 -39.02
C LYS A 929 37.56 43.53 -38.72
N SER A 930 38.12 44.72 -38.51
CA SER A 930 39.51 44.94 -38.06
C SER A 930 39.68 44.87 -36.53
N ALA A 931 38.60 45.06 -35.76
CA ALA A 931 38.57 44.81 -34.31
C ALA A 931 38.41 43.33 -33.94
N GLU A 932 37.72 42.52 -34.76
CA GLU A 932 37.55 41.07 -34.54
C GLU A 932 38.87 40.28 -34.71
N ALA A 933 39.77 40.75 -35.59
CA ALA A 933 41.13 40.22 -35.71
C ALA A 933 42.03 40.57 -34.50
N ALA A 934 41.83 41.74 -33.89
CA ALA A 934 42.52 42.14 -32.66
C ALA A 934 41.93 41.47 -31.40
N LEU A 935 40.63 41.18 -31.39
CA LEU A 935 39.91 40.55 -30.28
C LEU A 935 40.30 39.07 -30.10
N LYS A 936 40.56 38.34 -31.19
CA LYS A 936 41.12 36.97 -31.12
C LYS A 936 42.50 36.92 -30.42
N LYS A 937 43.31 37.98 -30.58
CA LYS A 937 44.62 38.14 -29.91
C LYS A 937 44.46 38.58 -28.44
N ALA A 938 43.41 39.35 -28.11
CA ALA A 938 43.09 39.79 -26.75
C ALA A 938 42.34 38.75 -25.89
N GLN A 939 41.55 37.86 -26.50
CA GLN A 939 40.85 36.77 -25.78
C GLN A 939 41.82 35.68 -25.29
N LYS A 940 42.94 35.47 -25.98
CA LYS A 940 44.06 34.64 -25.52
C LYS A 940 44.78 35.25 -24.29
N ALA A 941 44.70 36.58 -24.11
CA ALA A 941 45.21 37.30 -22.94
C ALA A 941 44.17 37.45 -21.80
N LEU A 942 42.86 37.41 -22.08
CA LEU A 942 41.79 37.55 -21.08
C LEU A 942 41.42 36.23 -20.36
N LYS A 943 41.76 35.06 -20.92
CA LYS A 943 41.84 33.79 -20.16
C LYS A 943 42.81 33.87 -18.96
N LYS A 944 43.64 34.92 -18.88
CA LYS A 944 44.52 35.24 -17.75
C LYS A 944 43.95 36.29 -16.75
N ALA A 945 42.77 36.88 -17.00
CA ALA A 945 42.25 38.01 -16.20
C ALA A 945 40.74 37.97 -15.86
N LYS A 946 40.13 36.77 -15.80
CA LYS A 946 38.84 36.51 -15.09
C LYS A 946 39.06 35.88 -13.70
N LYS A 947 40.11 36.31 -12.99
CA LYS A 947 40.15 36.33 -11.52
C LYS A 947 40.06 37.79 -11.08
N THR A 948 38.89 38.42 -10.99
CA THR A 948 38.82 39.70 -10.25
C THR A 948 37.43 40.07 -9.71
N LYS A 949 37.38 40.21 -8.39
CA LYS A 949 36.28 40.68 -7.53
C LYS A 949 36.12 42.21 -7.67
N VAL A 950 34.89 42.73 -7.76
CA VAL A 950 34.63 44.18 -7.86
C VAL A 950 35.11 44.90 -6.58
N THR A 951 36.13 45.75 -6.69
CA THR A 951 36.73 46.50 -5.59
C THR A 951 36.85 48.00 -5.92
N VAL A 952 36.71 48.87 -4.92
CA VAL A 952 36.85 50.33 -5.05
C VAL A 952 38.21 50.77 -4.53
N ALA A 953 39.02 51.43 -5.36
CA ALA A 953 40.38 51.83 -5.03
C ALA A 953 40.43 52.79 -3.81
N LYS A 954 41.45 52.61 -2.96
CA LYS A 954 41.67 53.40 -1.75
C LYS A 954 41.92 54.87 -2.10
N ALA A 955 41.08 55.76 -1.56
CA ALA A 955 41.24 57.19 -1.81
C ALA A 955 42.51 57.74 -1.12
N GLN A 956 43.08 58.79 -1.69
CA GLN A 956 44.29 59.44 -1.17
C GLN A 956 44.08 60.95 -1.05
N ILE A 957 44.43 61.50 0.11
CA ILE A 957 44.46 62.94 0.33
C ILE A 957 45.74 63.48 -0.31
N SER A 958 45.62 64.36 -1.32
CA SER A 958 46.76 65.01 -1.96
C SER A 958 47.32 66.13 -1.10
N SER A 959 46.47 66.90 -0.42
CA SER A 959 46.92 67.97 0.47
C SER A 959 45.91 68.30 1.55
N VAL A 960 46.42 68.79 2.68
CA VAL A 960 45.62 69.42 3.74
C VAL A 960 46.29 70.74 4.09
N LYS A 961 45.55 71.85 4.02
CA LYS A 961 46.06 73.19 4.37
C LYS A 961 45.22 73.77 5.51
N ALA A 962 45.87 74.18 6.60
CA ALA A 962 45.22 74.85 7.72
C ALA A 962 44.94 76.33 7.43
N GLY A 963 43.84 76.82 7.96
CA GLY A 963 43.49 78.24 8.07
C GLY A 963 42.82 78.53 9.41
N LYS A 964 42.46 79.79 9.67
CA LYS A 964 41.90 80.22 10.96
C LYS A 964 40.60 79.45 11.27
N LYS A 965 40.61 78.59 12.30
CA LYS A 965 39.50 77.70 12.69
C LYS A 965 38.94 76.81 11.55
N LYS A 966 39.72 76.49 10.51
CA LYS A 966 39.29 75.65 9.37
C LYS A 966 40.46 74.91 8.70
N ALA A 967 40.15 73.87 7.92
CA ALA A 967 41.14 73.15 7.12
C ALA A 967 40.58 72.77 5.75
N ALA A 968 41.32 73.05 4.68
CA ALA A 968 40.98 72.66 3.32
C ALA A 968 41.68 71.35 2.96
N VAL A 969 40.89 70.34 2.60
CA VAL A 969 41.36 68.99 2.26
C VAL A 969 41.09 68.73 0.78
N THR A 970 42.14 68.36 0.05
CA THR A 970 42.04 67.98 -1.36
C THR A 970 42.37 66.51 -1.51
N VAL A 971 41.55 65.81 -2.28
CA VAL A 971 41.60 64.37 -2.52
C VAL A 971 41.92 64.15 -3.98
N ARG A 972 42.81 63.19 -4.28
CA ARG A 972 43.08 62.79 -5.66
C ARG A 972 41.83 62.13 -6.25
N LYS A 973 41.47 62.51 -7.48
CA LYS A 973 40.30 61.96 -8.17
C LYS A 973 40.51 60.46 -8.41
N VAL A 974 39.68 59.64 -7.79
CA VAL A 974 39.60 58.18 -8.00
C VAL A 974 38.66 57.91 -9.17
N LYS A 975 39.21 57.37 -10.26
CA LYS A 975 38.49 57.10 -11.51
C LYS A 975 37.36 56.10 -11.25
N GLY A 976 36.13 56.46 -11.64
CA GLY A 976 34.94 55.61 -11.49
C GLY A 976 34.27 55.61 -10.11
N ALA A 977 34.73 56.44 -9.15
CA ALA A 977 34.02 56.64 -7.89
C ALA A 977 32.81 57.57 -8.06
N SER A 978 31.69 57.23 -7.42
CA SER A 978 30.50 58.07 -7.37
C SER A 978 30.62 59.21 -6.35
N GLY A 979 31.53 59.09 -5.37
CA GLY A 979 31.82 60.16 -4.42
C GLY A 979 32.84 59.75 -3.34
N TYR A 980 33.06 60.65 -2.37
CA TYR A 980 34.02 60.49 -1.28
C TYR A 980 33.39 60.74 0.08
N GLN A 981 33.93 60.06 1.09
CA GLN A 981 33.57 60.23 2.49
C GLN A 981 34.81 60.58 3.31
N LEU A 982 34.84 61.79 3.87
CA LEU A 982 35.90 62.29 4.72
C LEU A 982 35.48 62.19 6.18
N GLN A 983 36.41 61.78 7.04
CA GLN A 983 36.25 61.75 8.50
C GLN A 983 37.36 62.54 9.18
N TYR A 984 37.02 63.26 10.23
CA TYR A 984 37.99 64.01 11.02
C TYR A 984 37.64 64.08 12.51
N THR A 985 38.68 64.19 13.35
CA THR A 985 38.57 64.18 14.82
C THR A 985 39.83 64.74 15.47
N LEU A 986 39.73 65.11 16.75
CA LEU A 986 40.88 65.48 17.58
C LEU A 986 41.69 64.27 18.07
N LYS A 987 41.13 63.05 18.03
CA LYS A 987 41.80 61.82 18.52
C LYS A 987 42.27 60.92 17.37
N LYS A 988 43.58 60.60 17.32
CA LYS A 988 44.20 59.81 16.25
C LYS A 988 43.56 58.43 16.02
N SER A 989 42.93 57.84 17.04
CA SER A 989 42.30 56.52 16.97
C SER A 989 40.94 56.50 16.26
N PHE A 990 40.32 57.67 16.00
CA PHE A 990 38.98 57.75 15.40
C PHE A 990 37.88 56.96 16.14
N LYS A 991 37.90 56.95 17.48
CA LYS A 991 36.80 56.38 18.28
C LYS A 991 35.47 57.13 18.04
N LYS A 992 34.37 56.39 17.87
CA LYS A 992 33.10 56.79 17.22
C LYS A 992 32.47 58.07 17.78
N SER A 993 32.49 58.29 19.10
CA SER A 993 31.82 59.44 19.76
C SER A 993 32.43 60.81 19.46
N SER A 994 33.64 60.89 18.91
CA SER A 994 34.31 62.18 18.63
C SER A 994 34.61 62.43 17.14
N VAL A 995 34.15 61.55 16.24
CA VAL A 995 34.44 61.62 14.79
C VAL A 995 33.32 62.32 14.03
N LYS A 996 33.67 63.36 13.28
CA LYS A 996 32.75 64.03 12.35
C LYS A 996 32.99 63.54 10.93
N THR A 997 31.91 63.37 10.17
CA THR A 997 31.93 62.78 8.82
C THR A 997 31.25 63.69 7.80
N VAL A 998 31.83 63.82 6.60
CA VAL A 998 31.26 64.59 5.48
C VAL A 998 31.34 63.75 4.22
N ARG A 999 30.26 63.73 3.42
CA ARG A 999 30.23 63.08 2.09
C ARG A 999 30.09 64.12 0.99
N THR A 1000 30.81 63.94 -0.11
CA THR A 1000 30.71 64.83 -1.28
C THR A 1000 31.18 64.14 -2.55
N ALA A 1001 30.70 64.59 -3.70
CA ALA A 1001 31.25 64.20 -5.00
C ALA A 1001 32.47 65.05 -5.41
N LYS A 1002 32.71 66.20 -4.75
CA LYS A 1002 33.80 67.12 -5.08
C LYS A 1002 35.14 66.61 -4.51
N THR A 1003 36.23 66.88 -5.21
CA THR A 1003 37.59 66.47 -4.80
C THR A 1003 38.29 67.45 -3.86
N LYS A 1004 37.69 68.61 -3.57
CA LYS A 1004 38.21 69.60 -2.60
C LYS A 1004 37.11 70.02 -1.63
N VAL A 1005 37.40 69.94 -0.33
CA VAL A 1005 36.44 70.17 0.76
C VAL A 1005 37.05 71.03 1.84
N VAL A 1006 36.32 72.04 2.31
CA VAL A 1006 36.77 72.92 3.40
C VAL A 1006 36.01 72.58 4.68
N LEU A 1007 36.71 72.03 5.66
CA LEU A 1007 36.21 71.72 7.00
C LEU A 1007 36.27 73.01 7.85
N LYS A 1008 35.12 73.53 8.28
CA LYS A 1008 34.99 74.81 9.01
C LYS A 1008 34.64 74.59 10.49
N LYS A 1009 34.71 75.65 11.31
CA LYS A 1009 34.38 75.65 12.75
C LYS A 1009 35.23 74.67 13.58
N LEU A 1010 36.49 74.50 13.20
CA LEU A 1010 37.45 73.70 13.96
C LEU A 1010 38.03 74.52 15.12
N LYS A 1011 38.29 73.89 16.26
CA LYS A 1011 38.92 74.55 17.40
C LYS A 1011 40.35 75.01 17.00
N SER A 1012 40.66 76.30 17.22
CA SER A 1012 41.96 76.91 16.87
C SER A 1012 43.08 76.30 17.70
N GLU A 1013 44.28 76.29 17.13
CA GLU A 1013 45.53 75.70 17.65
C GLU A 1013 45.51 74.20 17.99
N LYS A 1014 44.42 73.49 17.69
CA LYS A 1014 44.34 72.04 17.95
C LYS A 1014 44.69 71.22 16.71
N LYS A 1015 45.34 70.08 16.95
CA LYS A 1015 45.72 69.11 15.90
C LYS A 1015 44.55 68.18 15.59
N TYR A 1016 44.13 68.19 14.33
CA TYR A 1016 43.08 67.30 13.82
C TYR A 1016 43.66 66.21 12.92
N TYR A 1017 43.06 65.04 13.01
CA TYR A 1017 43.38 63.85 12.23
C TYR A 1017 42.26 63.63 11.21
N ILE A 1018 42.62 63.44 9.94
CA ILE A 1018 41.70 63.39 8.80
C ILE A 1018 41.99 62.17 7.93
N ARG A 1019 40.94 61.45 7.51
CA ARG A 1019 41.03 60.36 6.51
C ARG A 1019 39.87 60.39 5.54
N VAL A 1020 40.05 59.83 4.34
CA VAL A 1020 39.02 59.79 3.28
C VAL A 1020 38.91 58.42 2.64
N ARG A 1021 37.70 58.01 2.21
CA ARG A 1021 37.51 56.87 1.30
C ARG A 1021 36.63 57.23 0.11
N ALA A 1022 36.87 56.57 -1.01
CA ALA A 1022 36.00 56.66 -2.18
C ALA A 1022 34.86 55.64 -2.06
N TYR A 1023 33.74 55.91 -2.72
CA TYR A 1023 32.66 54.94 -2.84
C TYR A 1023 32.07 54.97 -4.25
N LYS A 1024 31.46 53.86 -4.63
CA LYS A 1024 30.73 53.71 -5.89
C LYS A 1024 29.32 53.20 -5.59
N LYS A 1025 28.31 53.83 -6.20
CA LYS A 1025 26.93 53.35 -6.15
C LYS A 1025 26.72 52.31 -7.25
N SER A 1026 26.08 51.20 -6.90
CA SER A 1026 25.66 50.16 -7.83
C SER A 1026 24.22 49.80 -7.46
N GLY A 1027 23.26 50.37 -8.20
CA GLY A 1027 21.84 50.34 -7.82
C GLY A 1027 21.59 51.04 -6.46
N SER A 1028 20.78 50.41 -5.60
CA SER A 1028 20.45 50.92 -4.26
C SER A 1028 21.55 50.71 -3.20
N LYS A 1029 22.61 49.92 -3.50
CA LYS A 1029 23.72 49.63 -2.57
C LYS A 1029 24.96 50.49 -2.87
N THR A 1030 25.64 50.96 -1.82
CA THR A 1030 26.89 51.73 -1.94
C THR A 1030 28.09 50.91 -1.48
N VAL A 1031 29.02 50.63 -2.38
CA VAL A 1031 30.27 49.92 -2.09
C VAL A 1031 31.35 50.94 -1.73
N TYR A 1032 31.91 50.82 -0.53
CA TYR A 1032 32.95 51.71 -0.02
C TYR A 1032 34.34 51.10 -0.16
N GLY A 1033 35.30 51.89 -0.63
CA GLY A 1033 36.72 51.51 -0.63
C GLY A 1033 37.36 51.67 0.76
N ALA A 1034 38.62 51.25 0.88
CA ALA A 1034 39.38 51.44 2.12
C ALA A 1034 39.64 52.92 2.40
N TYR A 1035 39.72 53.29 3.69
CA TYR A 1035 40.13 54.64 4.11
C TYR A 1035 41.61 54.90 3.84
N SER A 1036 41.91 56.15 3.46
CA SER A 1036 43.25 56.67 3.22
C SER A 1036 44.12 56.58 4.48
N LYS A 1037 45.44 56.70 4.30
CA LYS A 1037 46.32 57.03 5.43
C LYS A 1037 45.83 58.33 6.07
N VAL A 1038 45.85 58.38 7.40
CA VAL A 1038 45.43 59.55 8.17
C VAL A 1038 46.45 60.67 7.95
N LYS A 1039 45.97 61.85 7.58
CA LYS A 1039 46.77 63.08 7.54
C LYS A 1039 46.40 63.95 8.74
N THR A 1040 47.37 64.71 9.23
CA THR A 1040 47.15 65.59 10.38
C THR A 1040 47.37 67.03 10.00
N VAL A 1041 46.65 67.93 10.65
CA VAL A 1041 46.84 69.36 10.48
C VAL A 1041 46.58 70.06 11.82
N LYS A 1042 47.50 70.94 12.25
CA LYS A 1042 47.25 71.86 13.38
C LYS A 1042 46.54 73.07 12.82
N VAL A 1043 45.30 73.28 13.26
CA VAL A 1043 44.46 74.39 12.78
C VAL A 1043 45.01 75.69 13.35
N LYS A 1044 45.10 76.74 12.54
CA LYS A 1044 45.53 78.07 12.99
C LYS A 1044 44.41 78.72 13.79
#